data_AF-A0A956YBS5-F1
#
_entry.id   AF-A0A956YBS5-F1
#
_cell.length_a   1.000
_cell.length_b   1.000
_cell.length_c   1.000
_cell.angle_alpha   90.00
_cell.angle_beta   90.00
_cell.angle_gamma   90.00
#
_symmetry.space_group_name_H-M   'P 1'
#
loop_
_entity.id
_entity.type
_entity.pdbx_description
1 polymer ?
#
loop_
_entity_poly.entity_id
_entity_poly.type
_entity_poly.pdbx_seq_one_letter_code
_entity_poly.pdbx_strand_id
1 'polypeptide(L)'
;MTITASGTASARITFGAYGDGAPPIFENTQPGIYRTAIQVQANYITVHDVIIRNTREHGINNFGNNNIFENIEVYGTGMGIRTHGNNTTIRNNYVHDLIMIVNDSNWDNDYGVMGIVVSQGDGHFIYGNRLVNLIQNSIDYGKDGAALEVYSEGTTSNIHFYGNYIENCDNFLEIGSYQVKVLNNALLHHNIVNNCRGVAAAHVAGSGSQYSTDINGLYIDNNTFINAKAFWISRAPKPDTFYVRNNIFYMDSISGFHHDGRYIRKNNIYFAPDIGSSISGYTLDPTEVIINPLLNTSDFTLAKGSPAINSGYPVTYTSDYSGQNFPVNNPDIGAYEDQGSVVANQPPTINNPGNQTNTTGDTVGLSLTANDPDGDSLSFTVNGLPGGLSINAQTGSITGVVANTAAGQHTVLVTVADGRGLTAVTSFNWGIEQANLGPTIVNPGNQVSLEGQAIQLQIQATDPENGSLSFTSSGLPTGLSINPQTGLISGTLANGSAGSHNIVVTVADSANQMANTSFSWLVGTPTATTVPATATLVPPTATQILPTATNVPPTATVIPPTATNIALSATPIEPTATVEQPTQVSPTATTEPSATPIVPTNIPPTATTVPPTEVPPTATVVPATPTTLPPTATSVVYVEPDLVCPAGTLVPIAPVPYE
;
A
#
# COMPACT_ATOMS: atom_id res chain seq x y z
N MET A 1 -49.98 1.30 19.35
CA MET A 1 -50.70 1.96 18.23
C MET A 1 -50.57 1.08 17.00
N THR A 2 -51.62 0.95 16.19
CA THR A 2 -51.57 0.21 14.92
C THR A 2 -52.16 1.08 13.80
N ILE A 3 -51.40 1.30 12.73
CA ILE A 3 -51.75 2.14 11.58
C ILE A 3 -52.10 1.23 10.41
N THR A 4 -53.36 1.25 9.97
CA THR A 4 -53.89 0.34 8.93
C THR A 4 -54.38 1.04 7.67
N ALA A 5 -54.74 2.33 7.75
CA ALA A 5 -55.13 3.14 6.60
C ALA A 5 -53.90 3.75 5.91
N SER A 6 -53.80 3.63 4.58
CA SER A 6 -52.68 4.13 3.78
C SER A 6 -52.92 5.53 3.24
N GLY A 7 -51.86 6.32 3.10
CA GLY A 7 -51.84 7.54 2.28
C GLY A 7 -51.60 7.23 0.80
N THR A 8 -51.19 8.26 0.05
CA THR A 8 -50.74 8.16 -1.34
C THR A 8 -49.40 8.87 -1.53
N ALA A 9 -48.78 8.68 -2.69
CA ALA A 9 -47.54 9.39 -3.06
C ALA A 9 -47.68 10.93 -3.06
N SER A 10 -48.88 11.47 -3.33
CA SER A 10 -49.17 12.90 -3.33
C SER A 10 -49.77 13.42 -2.01
N ALA A 11 -50.19 12.52 -1.11
CA ALA A 11 -50.81 12.85 0.17
C ALA A 11 -50.52 11.75 1.19
N ARG A 12 -49.35 11.84 1.84
CA ARG A 12 -48.93 10.90 2.89
C ARG A 12 -49.73 11.15 4.17
N ILE A 13 -50.02 10.10 4.93
CA ILE A 13 -50.62 10.26 6.26
C ILE A 13 -49.49 10.45 7.27
N THR A 14 -49.52 11.57 7.98
CA THR A 14 -48.45 11.99 8.88
C THR A 14 -48.90 11.92 10.34
N PHE A 15 -48.07 11.32 11.19
CA PHE A 15 -48.24 11.25 12.64
C PHE A 15 -47.02 11.88 13.31
N GLY A 16 -47.21 12.90 14.14
CA GLY A 16 -46.10 13.57 14.81
C GLY A 16 -46.53 14.66 15.78
N ALA A 17 -45.55 15.40 16.28
CA ALA A 17 -45.78 16.57 17.13
C ALA A 17 -46.38 17.76 16.35
N TYR A 18 -47.07 18.64 17.07
CA TYR A 18 -47.47 19.97 16.59
C TYR A 18 -47.58 20.95 17.76
N GLY A 19 -47.34 22.23 17.49
CA GLY A 19 -47.36 23.29 18.52
C GLY A 19 -46.12 23.29 19.43
N ASP A 20 -46.17 24.10 20.48
CA ASP A 20 -45.08 24.25 21.44
C ASP A 20 -45.20 23.22 22.58
N GLY A 21 -44.13 22.49 22.89
CA GLY A 21 -44.12 21.55 24.02
C GLY A 21 -43.03 20.49 23.92
N ALA A 22 -43.07 19.52 24.84
CA ALA A 22 -42.28 18.31 24.74
C ALA A 22 -42.87 17.35 23.68
N PRO A 23 -42.06 16.53 22.98
CA PRO A 23 -42.56 15.55 22.02
C PRO A 23 -43.56 14.56 22.65
N PRO A 24 -44.56 14.07 21.90
CA PRO A 24 -45.48 13.05 22.38
C PRO A 24 -44.74 11.72 22.60
N ILE A 25 -45.13 11.00 23.66
CA ILE A 25 -44.51 9.75 24.08
C ILE A 25 -45.41 8.57 23.72
N PHE A 26 -44.84 7.55 23.07
CA PHE A 26 -45.44 6.25 22.83
C PHE A 26 -44.74 5.17 23.67
N GLU A 27 -45.50 4.46 24.50
CA GLU A 27 -45.00 3.34 25.29
C GLU A 27 -46.03 2.20 25.35
N ASN A 28 -45.55 0.96 25.42
CA ASN A 28 -46.38 -0.24 25.55
C ASN A 28 -45.84 -1.13 26.67
N THR A 29 -46.22 -0.76 27.89
CA THR A 29 -45.79 -1.36 29.17
C THR A 29 -46.64 -2.57 29.59
N GLN A 30 -47.53 -3.08 28.72
CA GLN A 30 -48.37 -4.23 29.05
C GLN A 30 -47.56 -5.52 29.15
N PRO A 31 -47.90 -6.46 30.06
CA PRO A 31 -47.19 -7.73 30.21
C PRO A 31 -47.11 -8.55 28.91
N GLY A 32 -45.97 -9.23 28.72
CA GLY A 32 -45.69 -10.11 27.59
C GLY A 32 -44.47 -9.66 26.78
N ILE A 33 -43.83 -10.60 26.08
CA ILE A 33 -42.56 -10.35 25.38
C ILE A 33 -42.75 -9.71 23.99
N TYR A 34 -43.77 -10.12 23.23
CA TYR A 34 -44.02 -9.61 21.87
C TYR A 34 -44.90 -8.35 21.90
N ARG A 35 -44.29 -7.16 22.01
CA ARG A 35 -44.98 -5.87 22.22
C ARG A 35 -44.33 -4.76 21.39
N THR A 36 -45.11 -4.16 20.51
CA THR A 36 -44.71 -3.03 19.65
C THR A 36 -45.41 -1.74 20.10
N ALA A 37 -44.73 -0.59 20.02
CA ALA A 37 -45.34 0.70 20.35
C ALA A 37 -46.11 1.27 19.14
N ILE A 38 -45.51 1.27 17.95
CA ILE A 38 -46.15 1.66 16.69
C ILE A 38 -46.00 0.54 15.66
N GLN A 39 -47.10 -0.14 15.32
CA GLN A 39 -47.15 -1.10 14.22
C GLN A 39 -47.75 -0.44 12.98
N VAL A 40 -47.04 -0.52 11.85
CA VAL A 40 -47.44 0.13 10.60
C VAL A 40 -47.75 -0.94 9.56
N GLN A 41 -49.03 -1.14 9.23
CA GLN A 41 -49.50 -2.06 8.19
C GLN A 41 -49.86 -1.31 6.89
N ALA A 42 -49.67 0.00 6.88
CA ALA A 42 -50.14 0.92 5.86
C ALA A 42 -48.99 1.55 5.06
N ASN A 43 -49.28 1.96 3.82
CA ASN A 43 -48.33 2.59 2.92
C ASN A 43 -48.40 4.13 2.99
N TYR A 44 -47.34 4.81 2.55
CA TYR A 44 -47.26 6.27 2.49
C TYR A 44 -47.54 6.94 3.84
N ILE A 45 -46.91 6.42 4.89
CA ILE A 45 -46.97 6.92 6.27
C ILE A 45 -45.69 7.71 6.58
N THR A 46 -45.83 8.83 7.26
CA THR A 46 -44.76 9.54 7.95
C THR A 46 -44.99 9.40 9.46
N VAL A 47 -43.98 9.01 10.23
CA VAL A 47 -43.96 9.21 11.69
C VAL A 47 -42.76 10.10 12.02
N HIS A 48 -42.99 11.20 12.75
CA HIS A 48 -41.92 12.16 13.05
C HIS A 48 -42.06 12.92 14.36
N ASP A 49 -40.93 13.37 14.91
CA ASP A 49 -40.84 14.21 16.12
C ASP A 49 -41.59 13.60 17.32
N VAL A 50 -41.35 12.30 17.60
CA VAL A 50 -41.96 11.56 18.73
C VAL A 50 -40.90 10.84 19.56
N ILE A 51 -41.21 10.59 20.83
CA ILE A 51 -40.42 9.71 21.70
C ILE A 51 -41.11 8.36 21.79
N ILE A 52 -40.37 7.26 21.66
CA ILE A 52 -40.85 5.90 21.84
C ILE A 52 -40.02 5.22 22.93
N ARG A 53 -40.68 4.63 23.94
CA ARG A 53 -39.93 4.03 25.05
C ARG A 53 -40.60 2.84 25.72
N ASN A 54 -39.86 2.20 26.64
CA ASN A 54 -40.37 1.25 27.62
C ASN A 54 -41.27 0.16 27.01
N THR A 55 -40.86 -0.39 25.87
CA THR A 55 -41.69 -1.27 25.04
C THR A 55 -40.91 -2.53 24.71
N ARG A 56 -41.45 -3.69 25.12
CA ARG A 56 -40.64 -4.90 25.29
C ARG A 56 -39.97 -5.41 24.01
N GLU A 57 -40.58 -5.27 22.83
CA GLU A 57 -40.06 -5.82 21.59
C GLU A 57 -39.63 -4.73 20.61
N HIS A 58 -40.55 -3.97 20.02
CA HIS A 58 -40.24 -3.01 18.94
C HIS A 58 -40.69 -1.59 19.30
N GLY A 59 -39.86 -0.58 19.05
CA GLY A 59 -40.33 0.80 18.98
C GLY A 59 -41.31 0.97 17.81
N ILE A 60 -40.80 0.77 16.59
CA ILE A 60 -41.60 0.71 15.37
C ILE A 60 -41.43 -0.67 14.71
N ASN A 61 -42.53 -1.27 14.27
CA ASN A 61 -42.50 -2.41 13.34
C ASN A 61 -43.34 -2.10 12.09
N ASN A 62 -42.67 -1.99 10.95
CA ASN A 62 -43.23 -1.58 9.67
C ASN A 62 -43.39 -2.75 8.67
N PHE A 63 -44.61 -2.99 8.23
CA PHE A 63 -44.98 -3.91 7.16
C PHE A 63 -45.42 -3.18 5.87
N GLY A 64 -45.55 -1.86 5.92
CA GLY A 64 -46.02 -1.03 4.80
C GLY A 64 -44.90 -0.44 3.94
N ASN A 65 -45.25 -0.01 2.72
CA ASN A 65 -44.30 0.47 1.73
C ASN A 65 -44.30 2.00 1.60
N ASN A 66 -43.18 2.58 1.15
CA ASN A 66 -43.02 4.01 0.91
C ASN A 66 -43.20 4.86 2.20
N ASN A 67 -42.72 4.35 3.33
CA ASN A 67 -42.88 4.94 4.67
C ASN A 67 -41.60 5.69 5.11
N ILE A 68 -41.76 6.81 5.85
CA ILE A 68 -40.67 7.57 6.46
C ILE A 68 -40.82 7.54 7.99
N PHE A 69 -39.71 7.28 8.67
CA PHE A 69 -39.54 7.39 10.12
C PHE A 69 -38.41 8.37 10.39
N GLU A 70 -38.71 9.57 10.91
CA GLU A 70 -37.72 10.64 11.05
C GLU A 70 -37.77 11.41 12.37
N ASN A 71 -36.63 11.91 12.86
CA ASN A 71 -36.54 12.68 14.11
C ASN A 71 -37.20 11.96 15.32
N ILE A 72 -37.14 10.63 15.38
CA ILE A 72 -37.72 9.82 16.46
C ILE A 72 -36.64 9.50 17.49
N GLU A 73 -36.92 9.70 18.77
CA GLU A 73 -36.11 9.19 19.88
C GLU A 73 -36.66 7.82 20.31
N VAL A 74 -35.83 6.78 20.41
CA VAL A 74 -36.25 5.43 20.80
C VAL A 74 -35.31 4.85 21.85
N TYR A 75 -35.82 4.54 23.06
CA TYR A 75 -35.01 3.95 24.13
C TYR A 75 -35.73 2.98 25.06
N GLY A 76 -35.00 2.09 25.72
CA GLY A 76 -35.59 1.08 26.59
C GLY A 76 -36.56 0.15 25.84
N THR A 77 -36.32 -0.08 24.54
CA THR A 77 -37.03 -1.05 23.72
C THR A 77 -36.13 -2.21 23.33
N GLY A 78 -36.73 -3.33 22.89
CA GLY A 78 -35.98 -4.48 22.40
C GLY A 78 -35.23 -4.19 21.10
N MET A 79 -35.94 -3.58 20.16
CA MET A 79 -35.47 -3.11 18.86
C MET A 79 -35.95 -1.67 18.68
N GLY A 80 -35.16 -0.84 17.99
CA GLY A 80 -35.56 0.54 17.67
C GLY A 80 -36.63 0.58 16.59
N ILE A 81 -36.22 0.41 15.33
CA ILE A 81 -37.09 0.44 14.17
C ILE A 81 -36.85 -0.81 13.30
N ARG A 82 -37.88 -1.64 13.12
CA ARG A 82 -37.88 -2.80 12.24
C ARG A 82 -38.73 -2.56 11.00
N THR A 83 -38.26 -3.00 9.83
CA THR A 83 -39.01 -2.91 8.57
C THR A 83 -39.00 -4.21 7.75
N HIS A 84 -40.15 -4.52 7.15
CA HIS A 84 -40.43 -5.63 6.26
C HIS A 84 -41.00 -5.15 4.90
N GLY A 85 -41.15 -3.82 4.70
CA GLY A 85 -41.80 -3.21 3.54
C GLY A 85 -40.83 -2.39 2.66
N ASN A 86 -41.15 -2.30 1.37
CA ASN A 86 -40.29 -1.67 0.36
C ASN A 86 -40.26 -0.14 0.49
N ASN A 87 -39.23 0.52 -0.05
CA ASN A 87 -39.08 1.98 -0.10
C ASN A 87 -39.20 2.63 1.29
N THR A 88 -38.57 2.03 2.31
CA THR A 88 -38.59 2.57 3.67
C THR A 88 -37.43 3.53 3.89
N THR A 89 -37.70 4.73 4.41
CA THR A 89 -36.67 5.68 4.83
C THR A 89 -36.67 5.81 6.36
N ILE A 90 -35.50 5.66 6.99
CA ILE A 90 -35.29 5.79 8.43
C ILE A 90 -34.17 6.81 8.63
N ARG A 91 -34.50 8.05 9.00
CA ARG A 91 -33.50 9.13 9.03
C ARG A 91 -33.52 10.03 10.26
N ASN A 92 -32.37 10.55 10.66
CA ASN A 92 -32.26 11.55 11.74
C ASN A 92 -32.83 11.07 13.10
N ASN A 93 -32.96 9.76 13.32
CA ASN A 93 -33.50 9.20 14.56
C ASN A 93 -32.39 9.03 15.61
N TYR A 94 -32.74 9.13 16.89
CA TYR A 94 -31.85 8.81 18.00
C TYR A 94 -32.33 7.52 18.67
N VAL A 95 -31.68 6.38 18.37
CA VAL A 95 -32.00 5.09 18.97
C VAL A 95 -30.91 4.74 19.98
N HIS A 96 -31.27 4.53 21.25
CA HIS A 96 -30.27 4.32 22.29
C HIS A 96 -30.76 3.51 23.49
N ASP A 97 -29.83 3.00 24.29
CA ASP A 97 -30.10 2.31 25.57
C ASP A 97 -31.18 1.23 25.44
N LEU A 98 -31.01 0.36 24.43
CA LEU A 98 -31.92 -0.75 24.16
C LEU A 98 -31.70 -1.91 25.15
N ILE A 99 -32.71 -2.80 25.21
CA ILE A 99 -32.78 -3.91 26.17
C ILE A 99 -32.87 -5.27 25.47
N MET A 100 -32.46 -6.33 26.17
CA MET A 100 -32.71 -7.70 25.71
C MET A 100 -34.21 -8.03 25.73
N ILE A 101 -34.72 -8.64 24.67
CA ILE A 101 -36.10 -9.13 24.56
C ILE A 101 -36.23 -10.49 25.25
N VAL A 102 -35.24 -11.35 25.02
CA VAL A 102 -34.99 -12.60 25.73
C VAL A 102 -33.56 -12.60 26.25
N ASN A 103 -33.40 -12.98 27.51
CA ASN A 103 -32.11 -13.08 28.22
C ASN A 103 -32.29 -14.14 29.31
N ASP A 104 -32.16 -15.40 28.95
CA ASP A 104 -32.38 -16.53 29.86
C ASP A 104 -31.36 -17.66 29.66
N SER A 105 -31.53 -18.77 30.37
CA SER A 105 -30.58 -19.90 30.34
C SER A 105 -31.05 -21.06 29.48
N ASN A 106 -32.03 -20.85 28.61
CA ASN A 106 -32.22 -21.75 27.48
C ASN A 106 -31.05 -21.51 26.50
N TRP A 107 -30.86 -22.40 25.51
CA TRP A 107 -29.66 -22.36 24.67
C TRP A 107 -29.96 -21.81 23.29
N ASP A 108 -29.18 -20.82 22.87
CA ASP A 108 -29.19 -20.20 21.53
C ASP A 108 -30.53 -19.49 21.21
N ASN A 109 -31.03 -18.70 22.16
CA ASN A 109 -32.31 -17.98 22.07
C ASN A 109 -32.37 -16.61 22.74
N ASP A 110 -31.28 -16.11 23.31
CA ASP A 110 -31.15 -14.70 23.64
C ASP A 110 -31.27 -13.83 22.37
N TYR A 111 -31.95 -12.70 22.47
CA TYR A 111 -31.92 -11.67 21.41
C TYR A 111 -32.42 -10.32 21.93
N GLY A 112 -31.91 -9.25 21.36
CA GLY A 112 -32.47 -7.90 21.46
C GLY A 112 -31.41 -6.84 21.16
N VAL A 113 -31.65 -5.62 21.63
CA VAL A 113 -30.69 -4.51 21.53
C VAL A 113 -30.36 -4.11 20.07
N MET A 114 -31.30 -4.31 19.14
CA MET A 114 -31.08 -4.02 17.71
C MET A 114 -31.58 -2.61 17.34
N GLY A 115 -30.67 -1.73 16.91
CA GLY A 115 -30.96 -0.35 16.55
C GLY A 115 -31.97 -0.25 15.41
N ILE A 116 -31.59 -0.75 14.23
CA ILE A 116 -32.42 -0.80 13.03
C ILE A 116 -32.38 -2.22 12.44
N VAL A 117 -33.54 -2.78 12.14
CA VAL A 117 -33.68 -4.14 11.59
C VAL A 117 -34.34 -4.12 10.23
N VAL A 118 -33.68 -4.65 9.20
CA VAL A 118 -34.25 -4.81 7.85
C VAL A 118 -34.49 -6.29 7.59
N SER A 119 -35.75 -6.71 7.60
CA SER A 119 -36.11 -8.13 7.50
C SER A 119 -36.50 -8.60 6.10
N GLN A 120 -36.94 -7.71 5.22
CA GLN A 120 -37.22 -8.00 3.81
C GLN A 120 -37.64 -6.72 3.10
N GLY A 121 -37.64 -6.77 1.77
CA GLY A 121 -38.09 -5.69 0.91
C GLY A 121 -36.96 -5.17 0.01
N ASP A 122 -37.31 -4.16 -0.77
CA ASP A 122 -36.44 -3.48 -1.72
C ASP A 122 -36.40 -1.97 -1.42
N GLY A 123 -35.21 -1.37 -1.51
CA GLY A 123 -35.03 0.08 -1.40
C GLY A 123 -35.18 0.61 0.03
N HIS A 124 -34.13 0.49 0.84
CA HIS A 124 -34.15 0.97 2.23
C HIS A 124 -33.09 2.06 2.41
N PHE A 125 -33.50 3.28 2.75
CA PHE A 125 -32.60 4.42 2.94
C PHE A 125 -32.50 4.77 4.42
N ILE A 126 -31.33 4.55 5.03
CA ILE A 126 -31.14 4.60 6.47
C ILE A 126 -29.97 5.54 6.78
N TYR A 127 -30.25 6.80 7.15
CA TYR A 127 -29.20 7.82 7.23
C TYR A 127 -29.35 8.92 8.28
N GLY A 128 -28.23 9.53 8.69
CA GLY A 128 -28.24 10.60 9.70
C GLY A 128 -28.69 10.13 11.09
N ASN A 129 -28.87 8.83 11.32
CA ASN A 129 -29.32 8.31 12.61
C ASN A 129 -28.16 8.28 13.60
N ARG A 130 -28.49 8.50 14.87
CA ARG A 130 -27.58 8.36 16.01
C ARG A 130 -27.96 7.08 16.76
N LEU A 131 -27.07 6.10 16.81
CA LEU A 131 -27.31 4.74 17.30
C LEU A 131 -26.33 4.43 18.44
N VAL A 132 -26.78 4.50 19.70
CA VAL A 132 -25.87 4.60 20.86
C VAL A 132 -26.20 3.60 21.97
N ASN A 133 -25.19 3.01 22.63
CA ASN A 133 -25.39 2.04 23.71
C ASN A 133 -26.22 0.82 23.25
N LEU A 134 -25.90 0.31 22.06
CA LEU A 134 -26.55 -0.85 21.46
C LEU A 134 -25.78 -2.13 21.83
N ILE A 135 -25.60 -2.35 23.13
CA ILE A 135 -24.92 -3.51 23.70
C ILE A 135 -25.49 -3.86 25.08
N GLN A 136 -25.84 -5.13 25.31
CA GLN A 136 -26.19 -5.66 26.63
C GLN A 136 -25.44 -6.95 26.95
N ASN A 137 -25.55 -7.43 28.19
CA ASN A 137 -25.13 -8.79 28.53
C ASN A 137 -26.17 -9.80 28.03
N SER A 138 -25.73 -10.76 27.23
CA SER A 138 -26.45 -12.00 26.93
C SER A 138 -25.86 -13.14 27.77
N ILE A 139 -26.69 -14.10 28.17
CA ILE A 139 -26.27 -15.35 28.81
C ILE A 139 -25.66 -16.32 27.78
N ASP A 140 -26.27 -16.43 26.59
CA ASP A 140 -25.79 -17.27 25.49
C ASP A 140 -24.46 -16.77 24.88
N TYR A 141 -24.44 -15.49 24.47
CA TYR A 141 -23.39 -14.92 23.62
C TYR A 141 -22.41 -14.01 24.41
N GLY A 142 -22.65 -13.83 25.71
CA GLY A 142 -21.92 -12.94 26.61
C GLY A 142 -22.24 -11.45 26.39
N LYS A 143 -22.37 -11.04 25.13
CA LYS A 143 -22.89 -9.74 24.68
C LYS A 143 -23.69 -9.90 23.39
N ASP A 144 -24.68 -9.03 23.22
CA ASP A 144 -25.59 -8.96 22.06
C ASP A 144 -25.95 -7.49 21.77
N GLY A 145 -26.28 -7.17 20.51
CA GLY A 145 -26.79 -5.88 20.05
C GLY A 145 -26.09 -5.30 18.81
N ALA A 146 -26.86 -4.96 17.78
CA ALA A 146 -26.36 -4.40 16.52
C ALA A 146 -26.89 -2.98 16.23
N ALA A 147 -26.10 -2.18 15.51
CA ALA A 147 -26.59 -0.92 14.94
C ALA A 147 -27.52 -1.15 13.75
N LEU A 148 -27.10 -1.99 12.80
CA LEU A 148 -27.92 -2.53 11.71
C LEU A 148 -27.95 -4.06 11.78
N GLU A 149 -29.14 -4.64 11.86
CA GLU A 149 -29.36 -6.07 11.65
C GLU A 149 -30.10 -6.30 10.32
N VAL A 150 -29.57 -7.19 9.48
CA VAL A 150 -30.23 -7.67 8.26
C VAL A 150 -30.71 -9.10 8.49
N TYR A 151 -31.72 -9.26 9.36
CA TYR A 151 -32.34 -10.56 9.66
C TYR A 151 -33.38 -10.91 8.59
N SER A 152 -32.93 -11.52 7.49
CA SER A 152 -33.77 -11.72 6.32
C SER A 152 -34.82 -12.83 6.54
N GLU A 153 -36.09 -12.46 6.48
CA GLU A 153 -37.27 -13.34 6.44
C GLU A 153 -37.73 -13.62 5.01
N GLY A 154 -37.35 -12.76 4.06
CA GLY A 154 -37.62 -12.86 2.62
C GLY A 154 -36.40 -12.48 1.79
N THR A 155 -36.59 -12.12 0.52
CA THR A 155 -35.53 -11.44 -0.24
C THR A 155 -35.40 -10.00 0.25
N THR A 156 -34.18 -9.58 0.52
CA THR A 156 -33.83 -8.21 0.93
C THR A 156 -32.91 -7.63 -0.14
N SER A 157 -33.19 -6.41 -0.61
CA SER A 157 -32.47 -5.79 -1.72
C SER A 157 -32.31 -4.28 -1.53
N ASN A 158 -31.23 -3.72 -2.09
CA ASN A 158 -31.01 -2.28 -2.17
C ASN A 158 -31.10 -1.57 -0.81
N ILE A 159 -30.32 -2.06 0.18
CA ILE A 159 -30.14 -1.37 1.46
C ILE A 159 -29.07 -0.29 1.26
N HIS A 160 -29.35 0.92 1.71
CA HIS A 160 -28.44 2.06 1.65
C HIS A 160 -28.36 2.68 3.05
N PHE A 161 -27.29 2.36 3.78
CA PHE A 161 -27.09 2.73 5.19
C PHE A 161 -25.88 3.65 5.32
N TYR A 162 -26.11 4.95 5.51
CA TYR A 162 -25.04 5.95 5.38
C TYR A 162 -25.18 7.19 6.25
N GLY A 163 -24.10 7.91 6.52
CA GLY A 163 -24.16 9.14 7.33
C GLY A 163 -24.62 8.90 8.78
N ASN A 164 -24.58 7.66 9.29
CA ASN A 164 -25.03 7.35 10.64
C ASN A 164 -23.86 7.48 11.63
N TYR A 165 -24.14 7.93 12.85
CA TYR A 165 -23.21 7.88 13.98
C TYR A 165 -23.58 6.71 14.88
N ILE A 166 -22.67 5.76 15.03
CA ILE A 166 -22.81 4.56 15.85
C ILE A 166 -21.80 4.64 16.99
N GLU A 167 -22.24 4.45 18.23
CA GLU A 167 -21.36 4.46 19.40
C GLU A 167 -21.73 3.37 20.41
N ASN A 168 -20.72 2.65 20.92
CA ASN A 168 -20.89 1.66 22.00
C ASN A 168 -21.94 0.58 21.66
N CYS A 169 -21.66 -0.23 20.64
CA CYS A 169 -22.51 -1.33 20.18
C CYS A 169 -21.80 -2.69 20.27
N ASP A 170 -22.52 -3.82 20.19
CA ASP A 170 -21.81 -5.09 20.00
C ASP A 170 -21.28 -5.18 18.57
N ASN A 171 -22.16 -5.10 17.57
CA ASN A 171 -21.78 -5.13 16.16
C ASN A 171 -22.29 -3.91 15.39
N PHE A 172 -21.48 -3.35 14.49
CA PHE A 172 -21.97 -2.35 13.54
C PHE A 172 -23.01 -2.97 12.58
N LEU A 173 -22.73 -4.17 12.09
CA LEU A 173 -23.59 -4.92 11.17
C LEU A 173 -23.78 -6.37 11.63
N GLU A 174 -25.01 -6.83 11.67
CA GLU A 174 -25.35 -8.25 11.77
C GLU A 174 -26.11 -8.75 10.55
N ILE A 175 -25.79 -9.95 10.08
CA ILE A 175 -26.45 -10.58 8.93
C ILE A 175 -26.82 -12.02 9.28
N GLY A 176 -28.12 -12.30 9.21
CA GLY A 176 -28.69 -13.62 9.42
C GLY A 176 -30.01 -13.79 8.67
N SER A 177 -30.63 -14.95 8.83
CA SER A 177 -31.99 -15.23 8.32
C SER A 177 -32.59 -16.41 9.08
N TYR A 178 -33.78 -16.85 8.67
CA TYR A 178 -34.23 -18.22 8.93
C TYR A 178 -34.53 -18.94 7.60
N GLN A 179 -34.03 -20.17 7.46
CA GLN A 179 -34.16 -20.99 6.25
C GLN A 179 -33.59 -20.29 4.99
N VAL A 180 -32.30 -19.98 5.02
CA VAL A 180 -31.46 -19.42 3.94
C VAL A 180 -32.18 -18.44 3.00
N LYS A 181 -32.05 -17.15 3.32
CA LYS A 181 -32.61 -16.05 2.51
C LYS A 181 -31.53 -15.32 1.71
N VAL A 182 -31.93 -14.32 0.93
CA VAL A 182 -31.06 -13.63 -0.04
C VAL A 182 -30.96 -12.14 0.30
N LEU A 183 -29.73 -11.63 0.33
CA LEU A 183 -29.39 -10.21 0.40
C LEU A 183 -28.71 -9.78 -0.90
N ASN A 184 -29.31 -8.82 -1.62
CA ASN A 184 -28.71 -8.23 -2.82
C ASN A 184 -28.39 -6.75 -2.60
N ASN A 185 -27.22 -6.29 -3.03
CA ASN A 185 -26.85 -4.87 -3.05
C ASN A 185 -27.13 -4.12 -1.73
N ALA A 186 -26.40 -4.45 -0.66
CA ALA A 186 -26.36 -3.67 0.57
C ALA A 186 -25.12 -2.76 0.55
N LEU A 187 -25.34 -1.45 0.55
CA LEU A 187 -24.31 -0.41 0.56
C LEU A 187 -24.31 0.32 1.90
N LEU A 188 -23.26 0.10 2.68
CA LEU A 188 -23.02 0.66 4.00
C LEU A 188 -21.81 1.59 3.91
N HIS A 189 -22.03 2.90 3.87
CA HIS A 189 -20.94 3.85 3.61
C HIS A 189 -21.05 5.18 4.34
N HIS A 190 -19.95 5.90 4.50
CA HIS A 190 -19.91 7.17 5.24
C HIS A 190 -20.56 7.05 6.63
N ASN A 191 -20.34 5.96 7.36
CA ASN A 191 -20.76 5.84 8.76
C ASN A 191 -19.57 6.05 9.70
N ILE A 192 -19.83 6.63 10.87
CA ILE A 192 -18.87 6.77 11.96
C ILE A 192 -19.22 5.71 12.99
N VAL A 193 -18.27 4.83 13.30
CA VAL A 193 -18.48 3.67 14.18
C VAL A 193 -17.45 3.72 15.30
N ASN A 194 -17.88 4.13 16.49
CA ASN A 194 -17.01 4.35 17.64
C ASN A 194 -17.25 3.30 18.74
N ASN A 195 -16.19 2.64 19.20
CA ASN A 195 -16.20 1.74 20.34
C ASN A 195 -17.24 0.60 20.26
N CYS A 196 -17.40 -0.02 19.08
CA CYS A 196 -18.19 -1.26 18.97
C CYS A 196 -17.33 -2.51 19.15
N ARG A 197 -17.89 -3.63 19.64
CA ARG A 197 -17.11 -4.87 19.82
C ARG A 197 -16.67 -5.46 18.47
N GLY A 198 -17.51 -5.38 17.44
CA GLY A 198 -17.33 -5.96 16.11
C GLY A 198 -17.69 -5.01 14.96
N VAL A 199 -17.01 -5.18 13.81
CA VAL A 199 -17.39 -4.50 12.56
C VAL A 199 -18.58 -5.20 11.91
N ALA A 200 -18.54 -6.53 11.79
CA ALA A 200 -19.73 -7.29 11.44
C ALA A 200 -19.72 -8.72 12.00
N ALA A 201 -20.90 -9.25 12.30
CA ALA A 201 -21.15 -10.67 12.54
C ALA A 201 -22.10 -11.22 11.46
N ALA A 202 -21.63 -12.14 10.62
CA ALA A 202 -22.38 -12.59 9.44
C ALA A 202 -22.47 -14.13 9.30
N HIS A 203 -23.71 -14.64 9.35
CA HIS A 203 -24.06 -15.98 8.94
C HIS A 203 -24.29 -16.00 7.42
N VAL A 204 -23.42 -16.67 6.65
CA VAL A 204 -23.43 -16.66 5.18
C VAL A 204 -23.87 -18.02 4.61
N ALA A 205 -24.74 -18.01 3.60
CA ALA A 205 -25.44 -19.19 3.07
C ALA A 205 -24.50 -20.27 2.55
N GLY A 206 -24.70 -21.51 3.00
CA GLY A 206 -23.82 -22.66 2.72
C GLY A 206 -22.81 -22.97 3.83
N SER A 207 -22.97 -22.37 5.01
CA SER A 207 -22.28 -22.74 6.26
C SER A 207 -22.89 -23.98 6.95
N GLY A 208 -23.92 -24.59 6.36
CA GLY A 208 -24.73 -25.64 6.99
C GLY A 208 -25.74 -25.10 8.02
N SER A 209 -25.57 -23.87 8.50
CA SER A 209 -26.55 -23.22 9.39
C SER A 209 -27.82 -22.82 8.63
N GLN A 210 -28.97 -23.13 9.22
CA GLN A 210 -30.27 -22.64 8.74
C GLN A 210 -30.42 -21.12 8.87
N TYR A 211 -29.58 -20.47 9.67
CA TYR A 211 -29.66 -19.04 9.99
C TYR A 211 -28.85 -18.14 9.04
N SER A 212 -28.49 -18.64 7.86
CA SER A 212 -27.42 -18.06 7.03
C SER A 212 -27.89 -17.47 5.71
N THR A 213 -27.42 -16.27 5.36
CA THR A 213 -27.94 -15.45 4.25
C THR A 213 -27.03 -15.49 3.03
N ASP A 214 -27.63 -15.60 1.84
CA ASP A 214 -26.93 -15.61 0.57
C ASP A 214 -26.69 -14.19 0.08
N ILE A 215 -25.43 -13.75 0.17
CA ILE A 215 -25.03 -12.37 -0.10
C ILE A 215 -24.59 -12.26 -1.56
N ASN A 216 -25.27 -11.39 -2.31
CA ASN A 216 -24.98 -11.01 -3.69
C ASN A 216 -24.75 -9.49 -3.75
N GLY A 217 -23.62 -9.03 -3.20
CA GLY A 217 -23.24 -7.61 -3.13
C GLY A 217 -23.51 -7.02 -1.75
N LEU A 218 -22.49 -7.03 -0.90
CA LEU A 218 -22.36 -6.25 0.32
C LEU A 218 -21.14 -5.35 0.18
N TYR A 219 -21.32 -4.05 0.37
CA TYR A 219 -20.29 -3.02 0.22
C TYR A 219 -20.18 -2.27 1.54
N ILE A 220 -19.06 -2.44 2.23
CA ILE A 220 -18.70 -1.64 3.42
C ILE A 220 -17.63 -0.67 2.95
N ASP A 221 -18.05 0.48 2.46
CA ASP A 221 -17.17 1.45 1.81
C ASP A 221 -17.05 2.74 2.63
N ASN A 222 -15.92 3.44 2.63
CA ASN A 222 -15.88 4.83 3.12
C ASN A 222 -16.42 5.03 4.56
N ASN A 223 -16.22 4.08 5.48
CA ASN A 223 -16.60 4.25 6.89
C ASN A 223 -15.37 4.58 7.75
N THR A 224 -15.58 5.29 8.85
CA THR A 224 -14.54 5.55 9.87
C THR A 224 -14.83 4.70 11.10
N PHE A 225 -14.06 3.63 11.27
CA PHE A 225 -14.12 2.73 12.43
C PHE A 225 -13.08 3.15 13.47
N ILE A 226 -13.54 3.39 14.69
CA ILE A 226 -12.73 3.78 15.84
C ILE A 226 -12.95 2.73 16.93
N ASN A 227 -11.88 2.04 17.31
CA ASN A 227 -11.87 0.97 18.32
C ASN A 227 -12.83 -0.21 18.05
N ALA A 228 -13.32 -0.36 16.82
CA ALA A 228 -14.12 -1.50 16.38
C ALA A 228 -13.22 -2.69 16.00
N LYS A 229 -13.55 -3.92 16.46
CA LYS A 229 -12.61 -5.05 16.43
C LYS A 229 -13.15 -6.24 15.65
N ALA A 230 -12.46 -6.62 14.58
CA ALA A 230 -12.71 -7.84 13.78
C ALA A 230 -13.99 -7.88 12.93
N PHE A 231 -13.95 -8.80 11.96
CA PHE A 231 -15.10 -9.31 11.22
C PHE A 231 -15.30 -10.77 11.64
N TRP A 232 -16.43 -11.09 12.26
CA TRP A 232 -16.83 -12.50 12.44
C TRP A 232 -17.72 -12.92 11.30
N ILE A 233 -17.24 -13.84 10.47
CA ILE A 233 -17.99 -14.31 9.31
C ILE A 233 -17.91 -15.82 9.30
N SER A 234 -19.06 -16.47 9.45
CA SER A 234 -19.23 -17.92 9.62
C SER A 234 -18.47 -18.80 8.61
N ARG A 235 -18.20 -18.29 7.40
CA ARG A 235 -17.17 -18.76 6.46
C ARG A 235 -16.98 -17.76 5.31
N ALA A 236 -15.97 -17.96 4.48
CA ALA A 236 -15.79 -17.26 3.22
C ALA A 236 -17.09 -17.07 2.39
N PRO A 237 -17.38 -15.85 1.90
CA PRO A 237 -18.48 -15.59 0.99
C PRO A 237 -18.22 -16.18 -0.41
N LYS A 238 -19.18 -15.99 -1.31
CA LYS A 238 -18.94 -16.18 -2.74
C LYS A 238 -17.88 -15.16 -3.21
N PRO A 239 -17.05 -15.49 -4.22
CA PRO A 239 -16.24 -14.48 -4.90
C PRO A 239 -17.12 -13.31 -5.39
N ASP A 240 -16.56 -12.11 -5.39
CA ASP A 240 -17.19 -10.91 -5.97
C ASP A 240 -18.53 -10.50 -5.33
N THR A 241 -18.81 -10.91 -4.09
CA THR A 241 -20.06 -10.51 -3.38
C THR A 241 -19.88 -9.74 -2.09
N PHE A 242 -18.67 -9.58 -1.56
CA PHE A 242 -18.41 -8.80 -0.35
C PHE A 242 -17.16 -7.92 -0.54
N TYR A 243 -17.37 -6.61 -0.51
CA TYR A 243 -16.39 -5.55 -0.69
C TYR A 243 -16.20 -4.77 0.63
N VAL A 244 -14.96 -4.48 0.98
CA VAL A 244 -14.59 -3.61 2.12
C VAL A 244 -13.56 -2.61 1.60
N ARG A 245 -13.96 -1.37 1.32
CA ARG A 245 -13.13 -0.41 0.58
C ARG A 245 -13.08 0.96 1.24
N ASN A 246 -12.00 1.71 1.04
CA ASN A 246 -11.93 3.13 1.44
C ASN A 246 -12.22 3.37 2.93
N ASN A 247 -12.12 2.38 3.82
CA ASN A 247 -12.43 2.57 5.23
C ASN A 247 -11.17 3.02 6.00
N ILE A 248 -11.37 3.85 7.02
CA ILE A 248 -10.38 4.07 8.07
C ILE A 248 -10.65 3.10 9.21
N PHE A 249 -9.63 2.35 9.60
CA PHE A 249 -9.61 1.43 10.73
C PHE A 249 -8.62 1.94 11.78
N TYR A 250 -9.09 2.83 12.66
CA TYR A 250 -8.35 3.40 13.78
C TYR A 250 -8.63 2.56 15.04
N MET A 251 -7.70 1.73 15.50
CA MET A 251 -8.03 0.65 16.44
C MET A 251 -6.86 0.23 17.33
N ASP A 252 -7.15 -0.20 18.56
CA ASP A 252 -6.14 -0.76 19.46
C ASP A 252 -5.39 -1.96 18.83
N SER A 253 -6.06 -2.79 18.03
CA SER A 253 -5.49 -3.99 17.42
C SER A 253 -6.14 -4.39 16.09
N ILE A 254 -5.32 -4.77 15.10
CA ILE A 254 -5.77 -5.24 13.76
C ILE A 254 -6.11 -6.75 13.76
N SER A 255 -6.26 -7.34 14.95
CA SER A 255 -6.61 -8.75 15.16
C SER A 255 -8.04 -9.06 14.70
N GLY A 256 -8.22 -10.23 14.07
CA GLY A 256 -9.56 -10.73 13.71
C GLY A 256 -10.11 -10.24 12.36
N PHE A 257 -9.28 -9.60 11.54
CA PHE A 257 -9.55 -9.41 10.10
C PHE A 257 -9.08 -10.62 9.26
N HIS A 258 -8.91 -11.80 9.87
CA HIS A 258 -8.26 -12.96 9.25
C HIS A 258 -9.14 -13.72 8.23
N HIS A 259 -8.47 -14.24 7.20
CA HIS A 259 -8.78 -15.39 6.32
C HIS A 259 -10.21 -15.99 6.41
N ASP A 260 -10.99 -15.96 5.33
CA ASP A 260 -10.82 -16.92 4.22
C ASP A 260 -10.49 -16.32 2.83
N GLY A 261 -10.09 -15.04 2.74
CA GLY A 261 -9.52 -14.48 1.49
C GLY A 261 -10.48 -14.32 0.29
N ARG A 262 -11.80 -14.29 0.52
CA ARG A 262 -12.82 -14.01 -0.52
C ARG A 262 -13.57 -12.68 -0.36
N TYR A 263 -13.13 -11.84 0.56
CA TYR A 263 -13.52 -10.42 0.61
C TYR A 263 -12.65 -9.63 -0.34
N ILE A 264 -13.24 -8.76 -1.16
CA ILE A 264 -12.49 -7.80 -1.97
C ILE A 264 -12.19 -6.59 -1.09
N ARG A 265 -10.92 -6.42 -0.75
CA ARG A 265 -10.45 -5.31 0.08
C ARG A 265 -9.55 -4.40 -0.74
N LYS A 266 -9.83 -3.09 -0.74
CA LYS A 266 -9.13 -2.08 -1.54
C LYS A 266 -9.04 -0.74 -0.80
N ASN A 267 -7.91 -0.07 -0.88
CA ASN A 267 -7.74 1.32 -0.43
C ASN A 267 -8.23 1.58 1.03
N ASN A 268 -8.11 0.61 1.93
CA ASN A 268 -8.35 0.80 3.36
C ASN A 268 -7.08 1.28 4.06
N ILE A 269 -7.22 2.17 5.05
CA ILE A 269 -6.14 2.58 5.95
C ILE A 269 -6.32 1.89 7.30
N TYR A 270 -5.26 1.25 7.78
CA TYR A 270 -5.20 0.63 9.11
C TYR A 270 -4.24 1.41 10.01
N PHE A 271 -4.66 1.74 11.22
CA PHE A 271 -3.83 2.41 12.21
C PHE A 271 -4.05 1.84 13.61
N ALA A 272 -2.95 1.39 14.22
CA ALA A 272 -2.92 0.89 15.60
C ALA A 272 -1.78 1.56 16.38
N PRO A 273 -2.05 2.62 17.16
CA PRO A 273 -0.99 3.38 17.84
C PRO A 273 -0.30 2.59 18.96
N ASP A 274 -1.06 1.78 19.71
CA ASP A 274 -0.56 1.11 20.92
C ASP A 274 0.09 -0.26 20.69
N ILE A 275 -0.13 -0.86 19.51
CA ILE A 275 0.45 -2.16 19.12
C ILE A 275 1.21 -1.97 17.82
N GLY A 276 2.44 -1.46 17.93
CA GLY A 276 3.26 -0.92 16.84
C GLY A 276 3.26 -1.72 15.53
N SER A 277 2.27 -1.42 14.67
CA SER A 277 2.06 -1.94 13.30
C SER A 277 2.11 -3.46 13.07
N SER A 278 2.25 -4.31 14.10
CA SER A 278 2.57 -5.73 13.92
C SER A 278 1.35 -6.57 13.54
N ILE A 279 1.00 -6.57 12.26
CA ILE A 279 -0.05 -7.44 11.74
C ILE A 279 0.49 -8.87 11.54
N SER A 280 0.39 -9.69 12.58
CA SER A 280 0.77 -11.11 12.50
C SER A 280 -0.28 -11.92 11.75
N GLY A 281 0.06 -12.52 10.61
CA GLY A 281 -0.78 -13.52 9.92
C GLY A 281 -1.91 -12.94 9.07
N TYR A 282 -1.78 -11.71 8.59
CA TYR A 282 -2.72 -11.09 7.66
C TYR A 282 -1.96 -10.30 6.59
N THR A 283 -2.38 -10.48 5.33
CA THR A 283 -1.74 -9.91 4.15
C THR A 283 -2.63 -8.80 3.61
N LEU A 284 -2.06 -7.60 3.47
CA LEU A 284 -2.72 -6.47 2.83
C LEU A 284 -2.85 -6.69 1.33
N ASP A 285 -3.93 -6.18 0.74
CA ASP A 285 -3.96 -5.92 -0.70
C ASP A 285 -2.94 -4.81 -1.04
N PRO A 286 -2.31 -4.81 -2.23
CA PRO A 286 -1.33 -3.78 -2.61
C PRO A 286 -1.83 -2.33 -2.58
N THR A 287 -3.15 -2.12 -2.52
CA THR A 287 -3.78 -0.79 -2.40
C THR A 287 -4.05 -0.35 -0.95
N GLU A 288 -3.84 -1.22 0.04
CA GLU A 288 -4.08 -0.93 1.45
C GLU A 288 -2.78 -0.58 2.19
N VAL A 289 -2.86 0.26 3.21
CA VAL A 289 -1.69 0.77 3.93
C VAL A 289 -1.86 0.74 5.45
N ILE A 290 -0.74 0.57 6.15
CA ILE A 290 -0.65 0.79 7.60
C ILE A 290 0.03 2.15 7.81
N ILE A 291 -0.76 3.17 8.12
CA ILE A 291 -0.27 4.54 8.28
C ILE A 291 -1.20 5.31 9.21
N ASN A 292 -0.70 6.36 9.87
CA ASN A 292 -1.55 7.28 10.60
C ASN A 292 -2.44 8.05 9.59
N PRO A 293 -3.78 7.93 9.64
CA PRO A 293 -4.68 8.66 8.74
C PRO A 293 -4.73 10.17 9.04
N LEU A 294 -4.01 10.67 10.05
CA LEU A 294 -4.13 12.03 10.58
C LEU A 294 -5.59 12.41 10.91
N LEU A 295 -6.35 11.41 11.37
CA LEU A 295 -7.74 11.54 11.79
C LEU A 295 -7.80 12.35 13.10
N ASN A 296 -8.58 13.44 13.12
CA ASN A 296 -8.95 14.09 14.36
C ASN A 296 -10.02 13.26 15.07
N THR A 297 -9.68 12.59 16.17
CA THR A 297 -10.61 11.69 16.87
C THR A 297 -11.72 12.38 17.65
N SER A 298 -11.75 13.72 17.72
CA SER A 298 -12.83 14.48 18.39
C SER A 298 -14.03 14.83 17.49
N ASP A 299 -13.80 14.99 16.18
CA ASP A 299 -14.82 15.32 15.17
C ASP A 299 -14.82 14.38 13.96
N PHE A 300 -13.85 13.47 13.90
CA PHE A 300 -13.63 12.44 12.90
C PHE A 300 -13.26 12.96 11.49
N THR A 301 -12.87 14.23 11.39
CA THR A 301 -12.34 14.84 10.16
C THR A 301 -10.88 14.47 9.91
N LEU A 302 -10.44 14.61 8.66
CA LEU A 302 -9.05 14.44 8.25
C LEU A 302 -8.26 15.75 8.43
N ALA A 303 -7.08 15.69 9.05
CA ALA A 303 -6.18 16.82 9.06
C ALA A 303 -5.45 16.98 7.72
N LYS A 304 -5.02 18.21 7.41
CA LYS A 304 -4.25 18.53 6.21
C LYS A 304 -3.02 17.61 6.06
N GLY A 305 -2.82 17.08 4.85
CA GLY A 305 -1.72 16.15 4.55
C GLY A 305 -2.03 14.71 4.95
N SER A 306 -3.28 14.39 5.27
CA SER A 306 -3.70 13.02 5.53
C SER A 306 -3.47 12.12 4.30
N PRO A 307 -2.90 10.92 4.48
CA PRO A 307 -2.78 9.92 3.40
C PRO A 307 -4.12 9.31 3.00
N ALA A 308 -5.22 9.66 3.66
CA ALA A 308 -6.56 9.31 3.25
C ALA A 308 -7.08 10.21 2.11
N ILE A 309 -6.56 11.43 1.98
CA ILE A 309 -7.09 12.44 1.06
C ILE A 309 -6.83 12.04 -0.39
N ASN A 310 -7.88 12.06 -1.21
CA ASN A 310 -7.91 11.77 -2.65
C ASN A 310 -7.28 10.41 -3.04
N SER A 311 -7.32 9.45 -2.10
CA SER A 311 -6.59 8.17 -2.19
C SER A 311 -7.50 6.94 -2.20
N GLY A 312 -8.81 7.12 -2.19
CA GLY A 312 -9.82 6.06 -2.25
C GLY A 312 -10.01 5.47 -3.64
N TYR A 313 -10.54 4.25 -3.65
CA TYR A 313 -11.01 3.52 -4.82
C TYR A 313 -12.29 4.18 -5.40
N PRO A 314 -12.52 4.19 -6.73
CA PRO A 314 -13.72 4.76 -7.34
C PRO A 314 -15.05 4.17 -6.84
N VAL A 315 -16.04 5.03 -6.62
CA VAL A 315 -17.37 4.68 -6.10
C VAL A 315 -18.50 5.26 -6.98
N THR A 316 -19.76 4.92 -6.67
CA THR A 316 -20.94 5.26 -7.49
C THR A 316 -21.95 6.18 -6.80
N TYR A 317 -21.79 6.43 -5.50
CA TYR A 317 -22.56 7.40 -4.71
C TYR A 317 -21.85 8.76 -4.69
N THR A 318 -22.58 9.84 -4.38
CA THR A 318 -22.09 11.21 -4.61
C THR A 318 -21.93 12.08 -3.37
N SER A 319 -22.49 11.70 -2.20
CA SER A 319 -22.40 12.49 -0.96
C SER A 319 -21.70 11.79 0.23
N ASP A 320 -20.99 12.60 1.03
CA ASP A 320 -20.23 12.19 2.22
C ASP A 320 -21.06 12.16 3.53
N TYR A 321 -20.44 11.90 4.70
CA TYR A 321 -21.13 11.95 6.00
C TYR A 321 -21.77 13.32 6.28
N SER A 322 -21.12 14.41 5.87
CA SER A 322 -21.62 15.78 6.03
C SER A 322 -22.68 16.20 5.00
N GLY A 323 -23.04 15.29 4.08
CA GLY A 323 -23.98 15.52 2.99
C GLY A 323 -23.38 16.28 1.80
N GLN A 324 -22.07 16.55 1.81
CA GLN A 324 -21.37 17.28 0.75
C GLN A 324 -21.00 16.38 -0.42
N ASN A 325 -20.92 16.95 -1.62
CA ASN A 325 -20.49 16.21 -2.81
C ASN A 325 -18.98 16.00 -2.82
N PHE A 326 -18.52 14.87 -3.38
CA PHE A 326 -17.10 14.52 -3.44
C PHE A 326 -16.66 13.95 -4.82
N PRO A 327 -15.35 13.85 -5.12
CA PRO A 327 -14.84 13.34 -6.39
C PRO A 327 -14.95 11.82 -6.49
N VAL A 328 -16.06 11.31 -7.00
CA VAL A 328 -16.38 9.85 -7.03
C VAL A 328 -15.32 8.91 -7.64
N ASN A 329 -14.38 9.43 -8.44
CA ASN A 329 -13.28 8.66 -9.00
C ASN A 329 -12.09 8.50 -8.02
N ASN A 330 -11.84 9.49 -7.19
CA ASN A 330 -10.75 9.53 -6.20
C ASN A 330 -11.32 10.11 -4.87
N PRO A 331 -12.27 9.43 -4.21
CA PRO A 331 -12.78 9.92 -2.92
C PRO A 331 -11.68 9.93 -1.87
N ASP A 332 -11.88 10.66 -0.79
CA ASP A 332 -11.11 10.44 0.42
C ASP A 332 -11.40 9.03 1.00
N ILE A 333 -10.49 8.52 1.83
CA ILE A 333 -10.68 7.29 2.60
C ILE A 333 -11.30 7.67 3.96
N GLY A 334 -12.39 7.02 4.35
CA GLY A 334 -13.14 7.29 5.58
C GLY A 334 -14.49 7.96 5.35
N ALA A 335 -15.12 8.39 6.44
CA ALA A 335 -16.50 8.88 6.46
C ALA A 335 -16.70 10.33 5.98
N TYR A 336 -15.69 11.18 6.14
CA TYR A 336 -15.70 12.58 5.71
C TYR A 336 -14.83 12.77 4.48
N GLU A 337 -15.28 13.64 3.58
CA GLU A 337 -14.45 14.23 2.53
C GLU A 337 -13.83 15.55 3.02
N ASP A 338 -12.53 15.77 2.84
CA ASP A 338 -11.87 17.05 3.10
C ASP A 338 -12.36 18.12 2.10
N GLN A 339 -13.28 18.96 2.57
CA GLN A 339 -13.81 20.09 1.81
C GLN A 339 -12.78 21.23 1.59
N GLY A 340 -11.54 21.12 2.09
CA GLY A 340 -10.54 22.17 1.92
C GLY A 340 -9.14 21.88 2.44
N SER A 341 -8.33 21.12 1.68
CA SER A 341 -7.82 21.64 0.41
C SER A 341 -7.33 20.56 -0.56
N VAL A 342 -7.95 20.55 -1.75
CA VAL A 342 -7.25 20.25 -3.01
C VAL A 342 -6.18 21.31 -3.30
N VAL A 343 -5.13 21.36 -2.46
CA VAL A 343 -3.83 21.81 -2.95
C VAL A 343 -3.41 20.74 -3.95
N ALA A 344 -3.41 21.08 -5.23
CA ALA A 344 -2.85 20.20 -6.24
C ALA A 344 -1.42 19.87 -5.80
N ASN A 345 -1.14 18.57 -5.63
CA ASN A 345 0.14 18.07 -5.15
C ASN A 345 1.28 18.80 -5.86
N GLN A 346 2.19 19.41 -5.11
CA GLN A 346 3.28 20.18 -5.66
C GLN A 346 4.48 19.24 -5.84
N PRO A 347 5.19 19.28 -6.97
CA PRO A 347 6.36 18.44 -7.13
C PRO A 347 7.41 18.83 -6.08
N PRO A 348 8.22 17.86 -5.60
CA PRO A 348 9.31 18.15 -4.69
C PRO A 348 10.32 19.11 -5.34
N THR A 349 11.24 19.65 -4.54
CA THR A 349 12.35 20.47 -5.03
C THR A 349 13.67 19.85 -4.62
N ILE A 350 14.67 19.84 -5.51
CA ILE A 350 16.02 19.35 -5.21
C ILE A 350 17.05 20.42 -5.56
N ASN A 351 17.94 20.71 -4.61
CA ASN A 351 19.09 21.58 -4.84
C ASN A 351 20.18 20.82 -5.58
N ASN A 352 20.62 21.36 -6.71
CA ASN A 352 21.77 20.83 -7.44
C ASN A 352 23.04 21.02 -6.58
N PRO A 353 23.81 19.96 -6.26
CA PRO A 353 25.02 20.07 -5.44
C PRO A 353 26.19 20.76 -6.18
N GLY A 354 26.04 21.06 -7.47
CA GLY A 354 27.11 21.51 -8.34
C GLY A 354 27.95 20.36 -8.89
N ASN A 355 28.85 20.68 -9.82
CA ASN A 355 29.80 19.69 -10.34
C ASN A 355 30.76 19.24 -9.23
N GLN A 356 31.09 17.96 -9.22
CA GLN A 356 31.95 17.33 -8.22
C GLN A 356 33.27 16.88 -8.86
N THR A 357 34.33 16.79 -8.06
CA THR A 357 35.64 16.30 -8.49
C THR A 357 36.28 15.44 -7.40
N ASN A 358 36.77 14.25 -7.77
CA ASN A 358 37.50 13.34 -6.89
C ASN A 358 38.62 12.63 -7.64
N THR A 359 39.49 11.96 -6.91
CA THR A 359 40.48 11.02 -7.46
C THR A 359 40.01 9.57 -7.21
N THR A 360 40.42 8.63 -8.06
CA THR A 360 40.17 7.20 -7.80
C THR A 360 40.77 6.77 -6.46
N GLY A 361 40.00 6.04 -5.64
CA GLY A 361 40.37 5.65 -4.28
C GLY A 361 39.85 6.58 -3.18
N ASP A 362 39.31 7.76 -3.52
CA ASP A 362 38.70 8.67 -2.56
C ASP A 362 37.48 8.05 -1.86
N THR A 363 37.34 8.31 -0.56
CA THR A 363 36.10 8.03 0.18
C THR A 363 35.17 9.25 0.09
N VAL A 364 33.95 9.03 -0.39
CA VAL A 364 32.96 10.07 -0.68
C VAL A 364 31.82 10.03 0.33
N GLY A 365 31.35 11.22 0.74
CA GLY A 365 30.12 11.44 1.48
C GLY A 365 29.45 12.75 1.04
N LEU A 366 28.60 12.68 0.02
CA LEU A 366 27.86 13.82 -0.54
C LEU A 366 26.38 13.71 -0.17
N SER A 367 25.88 14.64 0.64
CA SER A 367 24.46 14.71 0.99
C SER A 367 23.71 15.62 0.02
N LEU A 368 22.69 15.08 -0.65
CA LEU A 368 21.76 15.87 -1.44
C LEU A 368 20.72 16.53 -0.53
N THR A 369 20.25 17.73 -0.91
CA THR A 369 19.20 18.44 -0.18
C THR A 369 17.98 18.59 -1.07
N ALA A 370 16.85 18.05 -0.63
CA ALA A 370 15.55 18.21 -1.27
C ALA A 370 14.50 18.59 -0.23
N ASN A 371 13.43 19.24 -0.67
CA ASN A 371 12.31 19.67 0.16
C ASN A 371 11.01 19.47 -0.61
N ASP A 372 10.02 18.89 0.05
CA ASP A 372 8.66 18.85 -0.45
C ASP A 372 7.83 20.07 0.05
N PRO A 373 7.09 20.79 -0.82
CA PRO A 373 6.26 21.92 -0.39
C PRO A 373 5.05 21.53 0.47
N ASP A 374 4.52 20.31 0.29
CA ASP A 374 3.34 19.80 0.99
C ASP A 374 3.73 18.97 2.23
N GLY A 375 5.00 18.55 2.32
CA GLY A 375 5.62 17.88 3.47
C GLY A 375 5.78 16.37 3.30
N ASP A 376 5.61 15.88 2.06
CA ASP A 376 5.59 14.45 1.75
C ASP A 376 6.96 13.77 1.90
N SER A 377 6.93 12.44 2.09
CA SER A 377 8.14 11.64 2.33
C SER A 377 8.92 11.39 1.05
N LEU A 378 10.14 11.90 0.99
CA LEU A 378 10.97 11.85 -0.22
C LEU A 378 11.71 10.51 -0.40
N SER A 379 11.76 10.04 -1.64
CA SER A 379 12.59 8.92 -2.07
C SER A 379 13.53 9.32 -3.20
N PHE A 380 14.77 8.85 -3.14
CA PHE A 380 15.86 9.23 -4.05
C PHE A 380 16.28 8.05 -4.92
N THR A 381 16.39 8.29 -6.23
CA THR A 381 17.01 7.38 -7.19
C THR A 381 18.10 8.10 -7.96
N VAL A 382 19.14 7.38 -8.39
CA VAL A 382 20.30 7.95 -9.08
C VAL A 382 20.75 7.05 -10.23
N ASN A 383 21.16 7.67 -11.33
CA ASN A 383 21.82 7.02 -12.46
C ASN A 383 23.14 7.75 -12.78
N GLY A 384 24.11 7.01 -13.33
CA GLY A 384 25.37 7.58 -13.79
C GLY A 384 26.37 7.94 -12.68
N LEU A 385 26.27 7.35 -11.47
CA LEU A 385 27.31 7.50 -10.46
C LEU A 385 28.65 6.89 -10.91
N PRO A 386 29.79 7.49 -10.52
CA PRO A 386 31.09 6.82 -10.56
C PRO A 386 31.05 5.45 -9.87
N GLY A 387 31.75 4.47 -10.45
CA GLY A 387 31.82 3.12 -9.91
C GLY A 387 32.33 3.10 -8.46
N GLY A 388 31.68 2.31 -7.60
CA GLY A 388 32.00 2.21 -6.16
C GLY A 388 31.23 3.17 -5.24
N LEU A 389 30.43 4.09 -5.81
CA LEU A 389 29.50 4.94 -5.07
C LEU A 389 28.06 4.39 -5.14
N SER A 390 27.26 4.68 -4.11
CA SER A 390 25.84 4.34 -4.03
C SER A 390 25.05 5.45 -3.31
N ILE A 391 23.73 5.53 -3.53
CA ILE A 391 22.84 6.46 -2.81
C ILE A 391 21.99 5.70 -1.79
N ASN A 392 21.79 6.29 -0.62
CA ASN A 392 20.73 5.88 0.29
C ASN A 392 19.40 6.50 -0.17
N ALA A 393 18.42 5.65 -0.51
CA ALA A 393 17.16 6.06 -1.12
C ALA A 393 16.24 6.87 -0.19
N GLN A 394 16.48 6.89 1.13
CA GLN A 394 15.68 7.62 2.12
C GLN A 394 16.35 8.93 2.57
N THR A 395 17.69 8.97 2.62
CA THR A 395 18.43 10.14 3.12
C THR A 395 19.07 10.99 2.02
N GLY A 396 19.06 10.54 0.77
CA GLY A 396 19.70 11.24 -0.35
C GLY A 396 21.23 11.31 -0.25
N SER A 397 21.85 10.55 0.67
CA SER A 397 23.30 10.55 0.87
C SER A 397 23.98 9.61 -0.12
N ILE A 398 24.86 10.16 -0.97
CA ILE A 398 25.75 9.41 -1.84
C ILE A 398 27.04 9.10 -1.06
N THR A 399 27.37 7.82 -0.94
CA THR A 399 28.53 7.34 -0.17
C THR A 399 29.25 6.20 -0.87
N GLY A 400 30.54 6.03 -0.59
CA GLY A 400 31.31 4.89 -1.09
C GLY A 400 32.80 5.21 -1.22
N VAL A 401 33.52 4.34 -1.93
CA VAL A 401 34.92 4.57 -2.32
C VAL A 401 34.98 4.56 -3.84
N VAL A 402 35.54 5.60 -4.44
CA VAL A 402 35.66 5.72 -5.90
C VAL A 402 36.54 4.58 -6.43
N ALA A 403 36.00 3.74 -7.32
CA ALA A 403 36.74 2.61 -7.87
C ALA A 403 37.91 3.04 -8.75
N ASN A 404 38.99 2.26 -8.76
CA ASN A 404 40.19 2.51 -9.57
C ASN A 404 39.95 2.50 -11.09
N THR A 405 38.79 2.02 -11.54
CA THR A 405 38.36 2.00 -12.94
C THR A 405 37.35 3.12 -13.28
N ALA A 406 37.04 4.01 -12.33
CA ALA A 406 36.03 5.05 -12.50
C ALA A 406 36.56 6.37 -13.08
N ALA A 407 37.83 6.46 -13.50
CA ALA A 407 38.39 7.68 -14.08
C ALA A 407 37.64 8.16 -15.33
N GLY A 408 37.46 9.48 -15.45
CA GLY A 408 36.69 10.14 -16.51
C GLY A 408 35.55 11.01 -15.99
N GLN A 409 34.74 11.53 -16.93
CA GLN A 409 33.57 12.35 -16.62
C GLN A 409 32.30 11.47 -16.54
N HIS A 410 31.55 11.62 -15.46
CA HIS A 410 30.25 10.97 -15.26
C HIS A 410 29.15 12.04 -15.18
N THR A 411 28.08 11.88 -15.95
CA THR A 411 26.88 12.73 -15.79
C THR A 411 25.91 12.01 -14.85
N VAL A 412 25.82 12.51 -13.63
CA VAL A 412 24.93 11.99 -12.61
C VAL A 412 23.54 12.60 -12.79
N LEU A 413 22.52 11.75 -12.81
CA LEU A 413 21.11 12.13 -12.84
C LEU A 413 20.44 11.65 -11.55
N VAL A 414 19.89 12.57 -10.77
CA VAL A 414 19.12 12.28 -9.55
C VAL A 414 17.65 12.59 -9.81
N THR A 415 16.78 11.64 -9.47
CA THR A 415 15.34 11.83 -9.41
C THR A 415 14.86 11.67 -7.97
N VAL A 416 14.09 12.64 -7.49
CA VAL A 416 13.40 12.62 -6.20
C VAL A 416 11.91 12.47 -6.45
N ALA A 417 11.25 11.54 -5.74
CA ALA A 417 9.81 11.33 -5.80
C ALA A 417 9.17 11.53 -4.42
N ASP A 418 7.96 12.08 -4.41
CA ASP A 418 7.12 12.38 -3.24
C ASP A 418 6.27 11.20 -2.71
N GLY A 419 6.23 10.08 -3.47
CA GLY A 419 5.35 8.95 -3.18
C GLY A 419 3.89 9.12 -3.64
N ARG A 420 3.51 10.29 -4.14
CA ARG A 420 2.18 10.65 -4.67
C ARG A 420 2.15 10.80 -6.19
N GLY A 421 3.32 10.68 -6.83
CA GLY A 421 3.48 10.49 -8.28
C GLY A 421 4.14 11.65 -9.01
N LEU A 422 4.49 12.74 -8.31
CA LEU A 422 5.31 13.79 -8.91
C LEU A 422 6.79 13.58 -8.56
N THR A 423 7.64 14.15 -9.41
CA THR A 423 9.09 14.00 -9.28
C THR A 423 9.81 15.29 -9.63
N ALA A 424 10.99 15.44 -9.04
CA ALA A 424 11.95 16.46 -9.42
C ALA A 424 13.26 15.82 -9.83
N VAL A 425 13.93 16.42 -10.81
CA VAL A 425 15.13 15.88 -11.43
C VAL A 425 16.22 16.94 -11.47
N THR A 426 17.43 16.57 -11.10
CA THR A 426 18.63 17.39 -11.30
C THR A 426 19.76 16.55 -11.86
N SER A 427 20.67 17.18 -12.60
CA SER A 427 21.90 16.55 -13.08
C SER A 427 23.12 17.42 -12.84
N PHE A 428 24.27 16.77 -12.68
CA PHE A 428 25.57 17.42 -12.50
C PHE A 428 26.67 16.50 -13.03
N ASN A 429 27.85 17.07 -13.33
CA ASN A 429 28.99 16.27 -13.76
C ASN A 429 29.90 15.95 -12.57
N TRP A 430 30.35 14.71 -12.48
CA TRP A 430 31.40 14.25 -11.57
C TRP A 430 32.65 13.94 -12.38
N GLY A 431 33.71 14.71 -12.19
CA GLY A 431 35.03 14.40 -12.75
C GLY A 431 35.81 13.49 -11.80
N ILE A 432 36.24 12.33 -12.29
CA ILE A 432 37.14 11.45 -11.56
C ILE A 432 38.50 11.48 -12.23
N GLU A 433 39.49 12.02 -11.52
CA GLU A 433 40.89 11.95 -11.92
C GLU A 433 41.50 10.60 -11.56
N GLN A 434 42.40 10.09 -12.40
CA GLN A 434 43.14 8.87 -12.11
C GLN A 434 44.17 9.17 -11.01
N ALA A 435 44.21 8.36 -9.95
CA ALA A 435 45.30 8.42 -8.97
C ALA A 435 46.61 8.06 -9.65
N ASN A 436 47.62 8.94 -9.53
CA ASN A 436 48.99 8.66 -9.93
C ASN A 436 49.57 7.56 -9.03
N LEU A 437 50.12 6.50 -9.60
CA LEU A 437 50.85 5.47 -8.87
C LEU A 437 52.36 5.79 -8.92
N GLY A 438 53.07 5.56 -7.82
CA GLY A 438 54.51 5.85 -7.79
C GLY A 438 55.32 4.92 -8.71
N PRO A 439 56.50 5.37 -9.18
CA PRO A 439 57.33 4.61 -10.10
C PRO A 439 57.92 3.36 -9.43
N THR A 440 58.31 2.39 -10.24
CA THR A 440 58.96 1.15 -9.81
C THR A 440 60.40 1.09 -10.32
N ILE A 441 61.34 0.53 -9.54
CA ILE A 441 62.76 0.46 -9.88
C ILE A 441 63.34 -0.93 -9.62
N VAL A 442 64.09 -1.46 -10.58
CA VAL A 442 64.74 -2.77 -10.50
C VAL A 442 66.17 -2.61 -10.00
N ASN A 443 66.56 -3.43 -9.03
CA ASN A 443 67.95 -3.47 -8.56
C ASN A 443 68.86 -4.11 -9.62
N PRO A 444 69.95 -3.45 -10.07
CA PRO A 444 70.85 -4.00 -11.09
C PRO A 444 71.80 -5.10 -10.56
N GLY A 445 71.78 -5.36 -9.24
CA GLY A 445 72.74 -6.23 -8.57
C GLY A 445 74.08 -5.56 -8.31
N ASN A 446 74.91 -6.21 -7.50
CA ASN A 446 76.25 -5.74 -7.16
C ASN A 446 77.17 -5.76 -8.40
N GLN A 447 78.02 -4.74 -8.54
CA GLN A 447 78.88 -4.52 -9.68
C GLN A 447 80.36 -4.69 -9.31
N VAL A 448 81.19 -5.11 -10.27
CA VAL A 448 82.65 -5.22 -10.11
C VAL A 448 83.33 -4.68 -11.37
N SER A 449 84.34 -3.82 -11.19
CA SER A 449 85.05 -3.17 -12.32
C SER A 449 86.49 -2.78 -11.93
N LEU A 450 87.28 -2.34 -12.91
CA LEU A 450 88.64 -1.83 -12.66
C LEU A 450 88.74 -0.32 -12.95
N GLU A 451 89.64 0.38 -12.28
CA GLU A 451 89.99 1.77 -12.62
C GLU A 451 90.43 1.86 -14.10
N GLY A 452 90.07 2.96 -14.75
CA GLY A 452 90.26 3.16 -16.19
C GLY A 452 89.24 2.46 -17.09
N GLN A 453 88.35 1.61 -16.57
CA GLN A 453 87.26 1.04 -17.38
C GLN A 453 86.17 2.08 -17.68
N ALA A 454 85.75 2.13 -18.95
CA ALA A 454 84.54 2.83 -19.37
C ALA A 454 83.31 1.98 -19.01
N ILE A 455 82.34 2.62 -18.37
CA ILE A 455 81.14 1.98 -17.80
C ILE A 455 79.89 2.47 -18.54
N GLN A 456 78.96 1.55 -18.77
CA GLN A 456 77.59 1.82 -19.20
C GLN A 456 76.66 0.83 -18.48
N LEU A 457 75.97 1.29 -17.43
CA LEU A 457 75.02 0.49 -16.65
C LEU A 457 73.64 1.15 -16.70
N GLN A 458 72.69 0.48 -17.33
CA GLN A 458 71.32 0.96 -17.46
C GLN A 458 70.49 0.58 -16.22
N ILE A 459 69.98 1.57 -15.49
CA ILE A 459 68.97 1.34 -14.45
C ILE A 459 67.62 1.11 -15.13
N GLN A 460 66.90 0.06 -14.74
CA GLN A 460 65.54 -0.19 -15.22
C GLN A 460 64.54 0.34 -14.19
N ALA A 461 63.65 1.22 -14.65
CA ALA A 461 62.52 1.71 -13.88
C ALA A 461 61.32 1.89 -14.82
N THR A 462 60.12 1.75 -14.27
CA THR A 462 58.85 1.85 -15.00
C THR A 462 57.82 2.61 -14.18
N ASP A 463 57.14 3.54 -14.83
CA ASP A 463 56.00 4.27 -14.29
C ASP A 463 54.71 3.53 -14.67
N PRO A 464 53.76 3.25 -13.75
CA PRO A 464 52.53 2.52 -14.09
C PRO A 464 51.65 3.26 -15.11
N GLU A 465 51.63 4.59 -15.06
CA GLU A 465 50.93 5.46 -16.01
C GLU A 465 51.77 5.77 -17.28
N ASN A 466 53.01 5.26 -17.36
CA ASN A 466 54.02 5.61 -18.38
C ASN A 466 54.42 7.11 -18.36
N GLY A 467 54.34 7.73 -17.19
CA GLY A 467 54.85 9.07 -16.92
C GLY A 467 56.35 9.22 -17.12
N SER A 468 56.81 10.48 -17.16
CA SER A 468 58.23 10.79 -17.32
C SER A 468 58.99 10.57 -16.01
N LEU A 469 60.07 9.78 -16.09
CA LEU A 469 60.92 9.45 -14.95
C LEU A 469 62.15 10.36 -14.88
N SER A 470 62.53 10.72 -13.65
CA SER A 470 63.77 11.44 -13.36
C SER A 470 64.65 10.62 -12.40
N PHE A 471 65.95 10.57 -12.68
CA PHE A 471 66.90 9.71 -11.96
C PHE A 471 67.95 10.53 -11.21
N THR A 472 68.21 10.15 -9.97
CA THR A 472 69.32 10.68 -9.17
C THR A 472 70.10 9.54 -8.53
N SER A 473 71.38 9.77 -8.23
CA SER A 473 72.21 8.78 -7.55
C SER A 473 73.11 9.43 -6.50
N SER A 474 73.48 8.64 -5.50
CA SER A 474 74.50 8.98 -4.50
C SER A 474 75.43 7.78 -4.31
N GLY A 475 76.67 8.04 -3.87
CA GLY A 475 77.68 7.00 -3.65
C GLY A 475 78.27 6.38 -4.92
N LEU A 476 78.13 7.02 -6.09
CA LEU A 476 78.84 6.59 -7.30
C LEU A 476 80.37 6.74 -7.14
N PRO A 477 81.18 5.77 -7.62
CA PRO A 477 82.62 5.93 -7.73
C PRO A 477 83.00 7.17 -8.56
N THR A 478 84.09 7.84 -8.20
CA THR A 478 84.58 9.03 -8.91
C THR A 478 84.88 8.72 -10.38
N GLY A 479 84.34 9.54 -11.28
CA GLY A 479 84.43 9.35 -12.73
C GLY A 479 83.17 8.75 -13.38
N LEU A 480 82.20 8.30 -12.57
CA LEU A 480 80.86 7.93 -13.03
C LEU A 480 79.81 9.01 -12.70
N SER A 481 78.77 9.08 -13.51
CA SER A 481 77.58 9.91 -13.30
C SER A 481 76.33 9.18 -13.78
N ILE A 482 75.16 9.52 -13.27
CA ILE A 482 73.87 9.05 -13.82
C ILE A 482 73.28 10.11 -14.74
N ASN A 483 72.78 9.71 -15.90
CA ASN A 483 71.97 10.58 -16.74
C ASN A 483 70.56 10.72 -16.12
N PRO A 484 70.10 11.94 -15.77
CA PRO A 484 68.86 12.11 -15.03
C PRO A 484 67.58 11.87 -15.84
N GLN A 485 67.64 11.73 -17.17
CA GLN A 485 66.49 11.39 -18.02
C GLN A 485 66.47 9.91 -18.42
N THR A 486 67.62 9.29 -18.65
CA THR A 486 67.69 7.91 -19.14
C THR A 486 68.00 6.89 -18.06
N GLY A 487 68.46 7.29 -16.87
CA GLY A 487 68.91 6.37 -15.82
C GLY A 487 70.20 5.61 -16.16
N LEU A 488 70.89 5.96 -17.25
CA LEU A 488 72.16 5.38 -17.64
C LEU A 488 73.28 5.91 -16.73
N ILE A 489 73.89 5.04 -15.93
CA ILE A 489 75.13 5.31 -15.23
C ILE A 489 76.28 5.11 -16.23
N SER A 490 77.06 6.16 -16.49
CA SER A 490 78.18 6.10 -17.43
C SER A 490 79.34 7.01 -17.05
N GLY A 491 80.48 6.77 -17.68
CA GLY A 491 81.74 7.47 -17.45
C GLY A 491 82.94 6.53 -17.52
N THR A 492 84.08 6.99 -17.00
CA THR A 492 85.28 6.16 -16.86
C THR A 492 85.73 6.20 -15.41
N LEU A 493 85.90 5.04 -14.78
CA LEU A 493 86.33 4.94 -13.39
C LEU A 493 87.69 5.63 -13.22
N ALA A 494 87.76 6.66 -12.39
CA ALA A 494 88.98 7.45 -12.22
C ALA A 494 90.07 6.65 -11.49
N ASN A 495 91.34 6.96 -11.75
CA ASN A 495 92.44 6.45 -10.94
C ASN A 495 92.33 7.01 -9.51
N GLY A 496 92.42 6.15 -8.50
CA GLY A 496 92.13 6.48 -7.10
C GLY A 496 90.66 6.25 -6.69
N SER A 497 89.85 5.59 -7.53
CA SER A 497 88.47 5.18 -7.19
C SER A 497 88.37 3.77 -6.61
N ALA A 498 89.48 3.03 -6.51
CA ALA A 498 89.52 1.68 -5.94
C ALA A 498 88.94 1.62 -4.50
N GLY A 499 88.06 0.64 -4.27
CA GLY A 499 87.31 0.50 -3.02
C GLY A 499 85.92 -0.10 -3.22
N SER A 500 85.18 -0.28 -2.13
CA SER A 500 83.77 -0.66 -2.16
C SER A 500 82.90 0.58 -1.98
N HIS A 501 82.01 0.82 -2.94
CA HIS A 501 81.08 1.95 -2.95
C HIS A 501 79.66 1.41 -2.74
N ASN A 502 78.83 2.12 -1.96
CA ASN A 502 77.41 1.81 -1.80
C ASN A 502 76.58 2.84 -2.57
N ILE A 503 75.98 2.40 -3.67
CA ILE A 503 75.23 3.27 -4.57
C ILE A 503 73.77 3.22 -4.15
N VAL A 504 73.13 4.38 -4.00
CA VAL A 504 71.68 4.49 -3.94
C VAL A 504 71.22 5.25 -5.18
N VAL A 505 70.32 4.63 -5.95
CA VAL A 505 69.62 5.28 -7.08
C VAL A 505 68.19 5.53 -6.65
N THR A 506 67.71 6.76 -6.86
CA THR A 506 66.31 7.14 -6.66
C THR A 506 65.73 7.54 -8.01
N VAL A 507 64.54 7.02 -8.31
CA VAL A 507 63.72 7.45 -9.43
C VAL A 507 62.49 8.18 -8.89
N ALA A 508 62.13 9.29 -9.52
CA ALA A 508 60.92 10.06 -9.23
C ALA A 508 60.09 10.28 -10.49
N ASP A 509 58.77 10.19 -10.38
CA ASP A 509 57.82 10.54 -11.45
C ASP A 509 57.57 12.06 -11.52
N SER A 510 56.67 12.48 -12.42
CA SER A 510 56.24 13.88 -12.54
C SER A 510 55.38 14.40 -11.38
N ALA A 511 54.84 13.52 -10.53
CA ALA A 511 54.12 13.88 -9.30
C ALA A 511 55.05 13.97 -8.07
N ASN A 512 56.34 13.65 -8.22
CA ASN A 512 57.34 13.51 -7.18
C ASN A 512 57.14 12.31 -6.23
N GLN A 513 56.37 11.29 -6.63
CA GLN A 513 56.45 10.00 -5.95
C GLN A 513 57.75 9.31 -6.32
N MET A 514 58.36 8.63 -5.34
CA MET A 514 59.73 8.12 -5.45
C MET A 514 59.83 6.64 -5.12
N ALA A 515 60.68 5.94 -5.86
CA ALA A 515 61.21 4.64 -5.47
C ALA A 515 62.74 4.66 -5.51
N ASN A 516 63.38 3.84 -4.68
CA ASN A 516 64.83 3.77 -4.60
C ASN A 516 65.32 2.33 -4.57
N THR A 517 66.57 2.13 -4.99
CA THR A 517 67.27 0.86 -4.90
C THR A 517 68.74 1.09 -4.56
N SER A 518 69.35 0.13 -3.87
CA SER A 518 70.75 0.22 -3.44
C SER A 518 71.55 -1.03 -3.78
N PHE A 519 72.79 -0.86 -4.23
CA PHE A 519 73.71 -1.95 -4.57
C PHE A 519 75.16 -1.54 -4.33
N SER A 520 76.06 -2.52 -4.15
CA SER A 520 77.49 -2.25 -3.99
C SER A 520 78.23 -2.30 -5.33
N TRP A 521 79.29 -1.48 -5.45
CA TRP A 521 80.22 -1.50 -6.58
C TRP A 521 81.65 -1.64 -6.05
N LEU A 522 82.30 -2.75 -6.37
CA LEU A 522 83.70 -2.97 -6.05
C LEU A 522 84.58 -2.52 -7.22
N VAL A 523 85.44 -1.54 -6.98
CA VAL A 523 86.43 -1.05 -7.95
C VAL A 523 87.83 -1.53 -7.55
N GLY A 524 88.53 -2.20 -8.46
CA GLY A 524 89.90 -2.67 -8.28
C GLY A 524 90.92 -1.89 -9.12
N THR A 525 92.18 -1.86 -8.68
CA THR A 525 93.28 -1.24 -9.45
C THR A 525 93.71 -2.12 -10.63
N PRO A 526 93.97 -1.59 -11.84
CA PRO A 526 94.50 -2.38 -12.96
C PRO A 526 95.93 -2.87 -12.69
N THR A 527 96.12 -4.18 -12.68
CA THR A 527 97.45 -4.80 -12.58
C THR A 527 98.27 -4.51 -13.84
N ALA A 528 99.44 -3.89 -13.69
CA ALA A 528 100.28 -3.52 -14.82
C ALA A 528 100.95 -4.73 -15.50
N THR A 529 100.33 -5.24 -16.57
CA THR A 529 100.96 -6.26 -17.44
C THR A 529 101.98 -5.59 -18.36
N THR A 530 103.28 -5.72 -18.03
CA THR A 530 104.37 -5.21 -18.86
C THR A 530 104.47 -5.96 -20.18
N VAL A 531 104.34 -5.26 -21.31
CA VAL A 531 104.57 -5.80 -22.66
C VAL A 531 106.01 -5.51 -23.12
N PRO A 532 106.82 -6.51 -23.48
CA PRO A 532 108.03 -6.34 -24.28
C PRO A 532 107.68 -6.34 -25.78
N ALA A 533 108.29 -5.45 -26.56
CA ALA A 533 108.04 -5.34 -28.00
C ALA A 533 109.17 -5.96 -28.84
N THR A 534 108.81 -6.70 -29.91
CA THR A 534 109.46 -6.70 -31.26
C THR A 534 108.87 -7.79 -32.18
N ALA A 535 108.45 -7.46 -33.41
CA ALA A 535 108.68 -8.24 -34.65
C ALA A 535 107.99 -7.66 -35.91
N THR A 536 108.57 -7.93 -37.08
CA THR A 536 108.30 -7.33 -38.40
C THR A 536 108.56 -8.36 -39.52
N LEU A 537 107.92 -8.39 -40.70
CA LEU A 537 106.83 -7.60 -41.33
C LEU A 537 106.34 -8.39 -42.59
N VAL A 538 105.08 -8.21 -43.02
CA VAL A 538 104.65 -8.24 -44.46
C VAL A 538 104.57 -9.68 -45.11
N PRO A 539 103.75 -9.96 -46.18
CA PRO A 539 102.43 -10.64 -46.13
C PRO A 539 102.41 -11.87 -47.09
N PRO A 540 101.36 -12.25 -47.87
CA PRO A 540 99.89 -12.12 -47.78
C PRO A 540 99.17 -13.50 -47.92
N THR A 541 97.87 -13.47 -48.26
CA THR A 541 97.06 -14.47 -49.02
C THR A 541 95.90 -15.11 -48.26
N ALA A 542 94.72 -15.12 -48.88
CA ALA A 542 93.50 -15.75 -48.38
C ALA A 542 93.29 -17.17 -48.94
N THR A 543 92.50 -18.03 -48.27
CA THR A 543 91.54 -19.00 -48.84
C THR A 543 90.69 -19.61 -47.70
N GLN A 544 89.52 -20.17 -48.05
CA GLN A 544 88.59 -21.00 -47.25
C GLN A 544 89.29 -22.22 -46.57
N ILE A 545 88.71 -23.07 -45.70
CA ILE A 545 87.37 -23.71 -45.70
C ILE A 545 86.94 -24.24 -44.29
N LEU A 546 85.68 -24.68 -44.21
CA LEU A 546 84.85 -25.31 -43.14
C LEU A 546 85.53 -26.38 -42.23
N PRO A 547 85.02 -26.62 -41.00
CA PRO A 547 83.96 -27.65 -40.77
C PRO A 547 82.85 -27.21 -39.77
N THR A 548 81.55 -27.37 -40.07
CA THR A 548 80.66 -28.55 -39.88
C THR A 548 80.02 -28.69 -38.48
N ALA A 549 78.77 -28.20 -38.36
CA ALA A 549 77.55 -28.79 -37.75
C ALA A 549 77.64 -29.69 -36.49
N THR A 550 76.70 -29.59 -35.54
CA THR A 550 75.37 -30.24 -35.68
C THR A 550 74.30 -29.81 -34.64
N ASN A 551 73.06 -29.64 -35.12
CA ASN A 551 71.72 -29.97 -34.55
C ASN A 551 71.32 -29.46 -33.14
N VAL A 552 70.05 -29.13 -32.81
CA VAL A 552 68.71 -29.53 -33.33
C VAL A 552 67.72 -28.31 -33.33
N PRO A 553 66.40 -28.39 -33.63
CA PRO A 553 65.78 -27.55 -34.67
C PRO A 553 64.82 -26.44 -34.17
N PRO A 554 64.54 -25.41 -34.99
CA PRO A 554 63.41 -24.49 -34.81
C PRO A 554 62.20 -24.91 -35.65
N THR A 555 60.97 -24.68 -35.14
CA THR A 555 59.74 -24.74 -35.95
C THR A 555 59.08 -23.36 -35.95
N ALA A 556 59.28 -22.61 -37.03
CA ALA A 556 58.52 -21.39 -37.29
C ALA A 556 57.11 -21.76 -37.79
N THR A 557 56.11 -20.93 -37.49
CA THR A 557 54.83 -20.94 -38.22
C THR A 557 54.64 -19.59 -38.89
N VAL A 558 54.35 -19.63 -40.19
CA VAL A 558 54.32 -18.49 -41.10
C VAL A 558 52.90 -17.95 -41.20
N ILE A 559 52.76 -16.62 -41.26
CA ILE A 559 51.52 -15.92 -41.61
C ILE A 559 51.39 -15.88 -43.15
N PRO A 560 50.24 -16.28 -43.72
CA PRO A 560 49.82 -15.85 -45.06
C PRO A 560 48.63 -14.86 -44.99
N PRO A 561 48.49 -13.95 -45.97
CA PRO A 561 47.32 -13.07 -46.15
C PRO A 561 46.12 -13.88 -46.73
N THR A 562 44.89 -13.37 -46.96
CA THR A 562 44.51 -12.16 -47.72
C THR A 562 42.98 -11.93 -47.71
N ALA A 563 42.56 -10.69 -48.01
CA ALA A 563 41.40 -10.30 -48.84
C ALA A 563 39.92 -10.55 -48.42
N THR A 564 39.13 -9.53 -48.77
CA THR A 564 37.67 -9.34 -48.65
C THR A 564 36.87 -10.07 -49.74
N ASN A 565 35.61 -10.49 -49.48
CA ASN A 565 34.44 -10.14 -50.32
C ASN A 565 33.07 -10.60 -49.76
N ILE A 566 32.01 -10.02 -50.33
CA ILE A 566 30.59 -10.04 -49.93
C ILE A 566 29.78 -11.05 -50.79
N ALA A 567 28.73 -11.71 -50.23
CA ALA A 567 27.35 -11.78 -50.81
C ALA A 567 26.38 -12.83 -50.17
N LEU A 568 25.25 -12.32 -49.63
CA LEU A 568 23.82 -12.69 -49.82
C LEU A 568 23.26 -14.15 -49.86
N SER A 569 21.95 -14.21 -49.51
CA SER A 569 20.91 -15.24 -49.79
C SER A 569 20.92 -16.51 -48.91
N ALA A 570 19.90 -17.01 -48.20
CA ALA A 570 18.42 -16.86 -48.04
C ALA A 570 17.73 -18.25 -48.17
N THR A 571 16.44 -18.36 -47.76
CA THR A 571 15.47 -19.51 -47.90
C THR A 571 15.41 -20.57 -46.77
N PRO A 572 14.29 -21.32 -46.58
CA PRO A 572 12.85 -21.07 -46.89
C PRO A 572 11.88 -21.39 -45.70
N ILE A 573 10.57 -21.53 -46.00
CA ILE A 573 9.40 -21.57 -45.09
C ILE A 573 8.62 -22.92 -45.20
N GLU A 574 8.08 -23.42 -44.07
CA GLU A 574 6.95 -24.41 -43.90
C GLU A 574 7.01 -25.82 -44.53
N PRO A 575 6.01 -26.73 -44.28
CA PRO A 575 5.10 -26.88 -43.12
C PRO A 575 5.01 -28.34 -42.60
N THR A 576 4.40 -28.60 -41.44
CA THR A 576 3.46 -29.74 -41.27
C THR A 576 2.61 -29.65 -40.00
N ALA A 577 1.35 -30.09 -40.11
CA ALA A 577 0.43 -30.28 -38.99
C ALA A 577 0.24 -31.78 -38.71
N THR A 578 -0.13 -32.14 -37.47
CA THR A 578 -0.89 -33.38 -37.21
C THR A 578 -1.81 -33.22 -36.01
N VAL A 579 -3.01 -33.78 -36.16
CA VAL A 579 -4.05 -33.91 -35.13
C VAL A 579 -4.12 -35.37 -34.72
N GLU A 580 -4.22 -35.68 -33.42
CA GLU A 580 -5.17 -36.69 -32.95
C GLU A 580 -5.43 -36.60 -31.43
N GLN A 581 -6.61 -37.07 -31.05
CA GLN A 581 -7.22 -37.04 -29.71
C GLN A 581 -7.53 -38.50 -29.30
N PRO A 582 -8.41 -38.74 -28.31
CA PRO A 582 -8.21 -38.77 -26.86
C PRO A 582 -7.86 -40.17 -26.31
N THR A 583 -7.63 -40.29 -25.01
CA THR A 583 -7.83 -41.57 -24.29
C THR A 583 -8.89 -41.45 -23.21
N GLN A 584 -9.76 -42.47 -23.17
CA GLN A 584 -10.98 -42.58 -22.39
C GLN A 584 -10.75 -43.55 -21.23
N VAL A 585 -11.14 -43.20 -19.99
CA VAL A 585 -11.21 -44.17 -18.88
C VAL A 585 -12.44 -43.95 -18.00
N SER A 586 -13.28 -44.98 -17.94
CA SER A 586 -14.37 -45.25 -16.99
C SER A 586 -14.93 -46.65 -17.33
N PRO A 587 -15.73 -47.31 -16.46
CA PRO A 587 -16.11 -46.97 -15.08
C PRO A 587 -15.81 -48.12 -14.08
N THR A 588 -16.16 -47.95 -12.81
CA THR A 588 -16.65 -49.07 -11.98
C THR A 588 -17.71 -48.56 -11.01
N ALA A 589 -18.85 -49.26 -10.93
CA ALA A 589 -19.97 -48.92 -10.06
C ALA A 589 -20.00 -49.82 -8.82
N THR A 590 -20.57 -49.31 -7.72
CA THR A 590 -21.15 -50.13 -6.65
C THR A 590 -22.46 -49.48 -6.18
N THR A 591 -23.38 -50.33 -5.72
CA THR A 591 -24.81 -50.07 -5.53
C THR A 591 -25.18 -49.96 -4.04
N GLU A 592 -26.10 -49.03 -3.72
CA GLU A 592 -27.30 -49.12 -2.82
C GLU A 592 -27.27 -49.96 -1.50
N PRO A 593 -28.26 -49.83 -0.55
CA PRO A 593 -29.58 -49.19 -0.68
C PRO A 593 -30.02 -48.26 0.48
N SER A 594 -31.18 -47.62 0.29
CA SER A 594 -32.36 -47.70 1.19
C SER A 594 -33.09 -46.36 1.34
N ALA A 595 -34.35 -46.33 0.89
CA ALA A 595 -35.32 -45.29 1.20
C ALA A 595 -36.51 -45.91 1.94
N THR A 596 -37.09 -45.16 2.89
CA THR A 596 -38.39 -45.47 3.49
C THR A 596 -39.18 -44.17 3.68
N PRO A 597 -40.33 -43.98 3.02
CA PRO A 597 -41.15 -42.79 3.20
C PRO A 597 -42.16 -42.98 4.35
N ILE A 598 -42.37 -41.94 5.16
CA ILE A 598 -43.44 -41.91 6.16
C ILE A 598 -44.52 -40.90 5.72
N VAL A 599 -45.77 -41.31 5.88
CA VAL A 599 -47.00 -40.65 5.39
C VAL A 599 -47.39 -39.47 6.30
N PRO A 600 -47.85 -38.32 5.76
CA PRO A 600 -48.39 -37.23 6.56
C PRO A 600 -49.82 -37.51 7.02
N THR A 601 -50.16 -37.15 8.27
CA THR A 601 -51.52 -37.25 8.82
C THR A 601 -52.18 -35.87 8.90
N ASN A 602 -53.31 -35.72 8.20
CA ASN A 602 -54.17 -34.54 8.26
C ASN A 602 -55.13 -34.59 9.46
N ILE A 603 -55.28 -33.49 10.20
CA ILE A 603 -56.44 -33.22 11.08
C ILE A 603 -56.92 -31.76 10.81
N PRO A 604 -58.24 -31.47 10.75
CA PRO A 604 -58.79 -30.29 10.07
C PRO A 604 -59.01 -29.05 10.99
N PRO A 605 -59.26 -27.85 10.43
CA PRO A 605 -59.38 -26.61 11.18
C PRO A 605 -60.71 -26.46 11.93
N THR A 606 -60.70 -25.72 13.04
CA THR A 606 -61.90 -25.31 13.80
C THR A 606 -62.25 -23.85 13.54
N ALA A 607 -63.54 -23.54 13.38
CA ALA A 607 -64.01 -22.27 12.83
C ALA A 607 -63.98 -21.09 13.81
N THR A 608 -63.70 -19.90 13.27
CA THR A 608 -63.82 -18.61 13.94
C THR A 608 -65.28 -18.15 14.03
N THR A 609 -65.67 -17.50 15.11
CA THR A 609 -66.92 -16.71 15.18
C THR A 609 -66.61 -15.28 15.62
N VAL A 610 -67.26 -14.31 14.98
CA VAL A 610 -67.05 -12.86 15.17
C VAL A 610 -68.35 -12.22 15.66
N PRO A 611 -68.34 -11.41 16.73
CA PRO A 611 -69.40 -10.45 17.04
C PRO A 611 -69.09 -9.03 16.49
N PRO A 612 -70.11 -8.18 16.27
CA PRO A 612 -69.99 -6.99 15.42
C PRO A 612 -69.42 -5.73 16.10
N THR A 613 -69.07 -4.77 15.24
CA THR A 613 -68.51 -3.44 15.51
C THR A 613 -69.50 -2.43 16.11
N GLU A 614 -69.02 -1.59 17.03
CA GLU A 614 -69.64 -0.31 17.39
C GLU A 614 -68.89 0.88 16.76
N VAL A 615 -69.60 2.00 16.54
CA VAL A 615 -69.12 3.21 15.86
C VAL A 615 -68.93 4.36 16.86
N PRO A 616 -67.76 5.05 16.89
CA PRO A 616 -67.59 6.26 17.69
C PRO A 616 -67.98 7.55 16.93
N PRO A 617 -68.36 8.64 17.63
CA PRO A 617 -68.94 9.85 17.03
C PRO A 617 -67.92 10.86 16.48
N THR A 618 -68.43 11.78 15.66
CA THR A 618 -67.69 12.78 14.88
C THR A 618 -67.07 13.90 15.72
N ALA A 619 -65.82 14.28 15.42
CA ALA A 619 -65.14 15.43 16.04
C ALA A 619 -65.50 16.76 15.35
N THR A 620 -65.55 17.85 16.13
CA THR A 620 -65.87 19.21 15.65
C THR A 620 -64.60 20.06 15.51
N VAL A 621 -64.47 20.80 14.41
CA VAL A 621 -63.32 21.67 14.13
C VAL A 621 -63.56 23.08 14.68
N VAL A 622 -62.55 23.67 15.33
CA VAL A 622 -62.50 25.09 15.71
C VAL A 622 -61.15 25.68 15.27
N PRO A 623 -61.11 26.78 14.49
CA PRO A 623 -59.87 27.43 14.08
C PRO A 623 -59.44 28.51 15.10
N ALA A 624 -58.13 28.70 15.25
CA ALA A 624 -57.54 29.80 16.03
C ALA A 624 -56.57 30.65 15.17
N THR A 625 -56.51 31.94 15.49
CA THR A 625 -55.83 33.00 14.70
C THR A 625 -54.49 33.38 15.36
N PRO A 626 -53.42 33.75 14.62
CA PRO A 626 -52.08 33.87 15.19
C PRO A 626 -51.81 35.20 15.92
N THR A 627 -50.89 35.17 16.88
CA THR A 627 -50.29 36.36 17.52
C THR A 627 -48.77 36.17 17.69
N THR A 628 -48.03 37.26 17.87
CA THR A 628 -46.59 37.40 17.51
C THR A 628 -45.60 37.36 18.69
N LEU A 629 -44.42 36.78 18.41
CA LEU A 629 -43.04 36.86 18.99
C LEU A 629 -42.66 38.11 19.83
N PRO A 630 -41.50 38.17 20.58
CA PRO A 630 -40.22 37.40 20.48
C PRO A 630 -39.56 37.02 21.86
N PRO A 631 -38.23 36.79 21.99
CA PRO A 631 -37.36 35.72 21.43
C PRO A 631 -36.50 34.96 22.49
N THR A 632 -35.92 33.79 22.15
CA THR A 632 -34.47 33.41 22.23
C THR A 632 -34.25 31.89 22.30
N ALA A 633 -33.70 31.29 21.25
CA ALA A 633 -32.72 30.20 21.26
C ALA A 633 -32.23 29.96 19.82
N THR A 634 -30.92 29.95 19.58
CA THR A 634 -30.36 29.91 18.22
C THR A 634 -30.15 28.47 17.75
N SER A 635 -31.18 27.86 17.18
CA SER A 635 -31.02 26.63 16.39
C SER A 635 -30.71 27.00 14.94
N VAL A 636 -29.56 26.57 14.41
CA VAL A 636 -29.22 26.73 12.99
C VAL A 636 -30.02 25.68 12.20
N VAL A 637 -31.21 26.06 11.75
CA VAL A 637 -31.99 25.26 10.81
C VAL A 637 -31.40 25.45 9.41
N TYR A 638 -30.69 24.45 8.91
CA TYR A 638 -30.39 24.36 7.49
C TYR A 638 -31.70 24.07 6.74
N VAL A 639 -32.06 24.95 5.81
CA VAL A 639 -33.12 24.72 4.84
C VAL A 639 -32.44 24.34 3.53
N GLU A 640 -32.22 23.04 3.34
CA GLU A 640 -31.85 22.45 2.05
C GLU A 640 -33.10 22.42 1.13
N PRO A 641 -32.95 22.65 -0.18
CA PRO A 641 -34.07 22.63 -1.12
C PRO A 641 -34.57 21.21 -1.41
N ASP A 642 -35.86 21.08 -1.72
CA ASP A 642 -36.50 19.80 -2.09
C ASP A 642 -35.77 19.11 -3.26
N LEU A 643 -34.95 18.10 -2.96
CA LEU A 643 -34.35 17.21 -3.95
C LEU A 643 -35.42 16.27 -4.52
N VAL A 644 -36.12 16.77 -5.53
CA VAL A 644 -36.99 15.97 -6.40
C VAL A 644 -36.12 15.03 -7.23
N CYS A 645 -35.91 13.80 -6.76
CA CYS A 645 -35.36 12.72 -7.58
C CYS A 645 -36.20 12.54 -8.85
N PRO A 646 -35.65 12.71 -10.05
CA PRO A 646 -36.33 12.32 -11.28
C PRO A 646 -36.46 10.79 -11.30
N ALA A 647 -37.61 10.27 -11.74
CA ALA A 647 -37.80 8.84 -11.95
C ALA A 647 -36.95 8.35 -13.15
N GLY A 648 -35.67 8.07 -12.89
CA GLY A 648 -34.74 7.49 -13.85
C GLY A 648 -34.89 5.97 -13.90
N THR A 649 -35.32 5.45 -15.05
CA THR A 649 -35.40 4.01 -15.30
C THR A 649 -34.01 3.38 -15.19
N LEU A 650 -33.81 2.46 -14.24
CA LEU A 650 -32.58 1.66 -14.15
C LEU A 650 -32.41 0.83 -15.43
N VAL A 651 -31.39 1.16 -16.23
CA VAL A 651 -30.96 0.35 -17.37
C VAL A 651 -29.99 -0.71 -16.86
N PRO A 652 -30.21 -2.01 -17.13
CA PRO A 652 -29.27 -3.04 -16.72
C PRO A 652 -27.93 -2.88 -17.47
N ILE A 653 -26.84 -2.78 -16.70
CA ILE A 653 -25.49 -2.61 -17.22
C ILE A 653 -25.00 -3.97 -17.78
N ALA A 654 -24.59 -4.00 -19.04
CA ALA A 654 -23.92 -5.16 -19.64
C ALA A 654 -22.47 -5.25 -19.16
N PRO A 655 -21.91 -6.47 -18.95
CA PRO A 655 -20.53 -6.62 -18.48
C PRO A 655 -19.52 -6.09 -19.52
N VAL A 656 -18.57 -5.30 -19.06
CA VAL A 656 -17.42 -4.85 -19.86
C VAL A 656 -16.42 -6.01 -19.97
N PRO A 657 -15.94 -6.38 -21.17
CA PRO A 657 -14.92 -7.40 -21.33
C PRO A 657 -13.55 -6.88 -20.89
N TYR A 658 -12.74 -7.76 -20.29
CA TYR A 658 -11.33 -7.51 -19.99
C TYR A 658 -10.49 -7.53 -21.28
N GLU A 659 -9.55 -6.58 -21.38
CA GLU A 659 -8.24 -6.73 -22.05
C GLU A 659 -7.14 -6.55 -21.00
#